data_AF-A0A0W4ZAK7-F1
#
_entry.id   AF-A0A0W4ZAK7-F1
#
_cell.length_a   1.000
_cell.length_b   1.000
_cell.length_c   1.000
_cell.angle_alpha   90.00
_cell.angle_beta   90.00
_cell.angle_gamma   90.00
#
_symmetry.space_group_name_H-M   'P 1'
#
loop_
_entity.id
_entity.type
_entity.pdbx_description
1 polymer ?
#
loop_
_entity_poly.entity_id
_entity_poly.type
_entity_poly.pdbx_seq_one_letter_code
_entity_poly.pdbx_strand_id
1 'polypeptide(L)'
;HSLARAVARAVKRRAAAQNDEVEEEYVLALLLKNDGLEGSKCKEKLKEYCGNLKKVDEDFSIYPKLKEICKDDDAKKCTGLKAKVVIKQTSFKEKLDKASAKQISQLKDEDCLNQKECLFLEGAFPNELKDNCNKLRNNCYQKKREEVAEEALLRALSGSLKEKNSCKEKLKEVCLLLSGENDELMERCFDEEKTCQTLMTKKQDKCQFLKAEIEKLLKKDNELKTKCLPLLRECHFYGETCTINKSDCKNLLDSCRKKDVIYTEPGLDFEPIRPGITLAEEIELEELYKEAAKKGVRIGRPPTRDAAELLLLLSQSSTKPTVAEKCKEVLGKKCKDLKEHEILKDLCEKDNDKANVNGTNKCNELQEKQAKSIKNLSKKIENKHLTANDPNAIIMWNDLSTFLTEKDCRTLESDCLYLKGQDSLEKPCSNLKAACYKKGLEAVANEALQDKLRGKLHGSNGTWFENLQKSLVEVCKELKGKSDELFVLCVQPKKAALVLSTDLRFRAIFLREQLNEKRDYPTETDCKELEEKCRVLGQDSKEIKWPCFTLNQHCNRLRNAQELEEKLLVEKTKDLDNVDSCTKKLNERCDNWNTKRKTLFDLACIAQETTCQIIAKSVEFKCDTLKDHIKAMKILEGLNKENNLDKKGQVCDFWESYCDKYMSSCKNFATTAKDNECENLKKGCKLYRTQRDREDAVMLEFKGNLDNKNNCISTLDQYCTQWNQAENETLKGFCSNTSGGKSNDMVRDELCKKLVGRVQEKCRGLQDKLKKARKELEKQKQDYEKVKGEAEEAIKAANLVLSAIRTTDNKTASKAVPNVPGEKKDTKPFKLVRRNANVQVTEKEAEAFDLAAQAFSLYLELMERCRHLKGDCAFKKECKSETPCGKIDGICLKIEPLKVKPYEATTKNVTTTTTTTTTTTETVKDAKATDCQSLQTTDTWVTKTSTHTSTSTTTSTVTSRITLTSTRRCKPTKCTTGEEDEAGDVKPSEGLRVSGWNVMRGVLLAMMISFMI
;
A
#
# COMPACT_ATOMS: atom_id res chain seq x y z
N HIS A 1 24.42 -19.87 -23.01
CA HIS A 1 24.77 -21.09 -22.22
C HIS A 1 25.49 -20.83 -20.86
N SER A 2 26.01 -19.63 -20.61
CA SER A 2 26.77 -19.28 -19.38
C SER A 2 25.87 -18.86 -18.20
N LEU A 3 24.79 -18.11 -18.41
CA LEU A 3 23.87 -17.68 -17.33
C LEU A 3 23.08 -18.83 -16.71
N ALA A 4 22.62 -19.79 -17.52
CA ALA A 4 21.94 -21.01 -17.10
C ALA A 4 22.84 -21.91 -16.27
N ARG A 5 24.10 -22.08 -16.71
CA ARG A 5 25.12 -22.77 -15.93
C ARG A 5 25.45 -21.95 -14.69
N ALA A 6 25.41 -20.62 -14.68
CA ALA A 6 25.68 -19.83 -13.50
C ALA A 6 24.55 -19.92 -12.46
N VAL A 7 23.28 -19.84 -12.86
CA VAL A 7 22.11 -19.94 -11.97
C VAL A 7 21.82 -21.38 -11.57
N ALA A 8 21.88 -22.35 -12.50
CA ALA A 8 21.75 -23.76 -12.16
C ALA A 8 23.00 -24.31 -11.48
N ARG A 9 24.23 -23.82 -11.72
CA ARG A 9 25.37 -24.11 -10.82
C ARG A 9 25.25 -23.33 -9.53
N ALA A 10 24.63 -22.16 -9.43
CA ALA A 10 24.41 -21.49 -8.14
C ALA A 10 23.39 -22.25 -7.29
N VAL A 11 22.33 -22.80 -7.90
CA VAL A 11 21.32 -23.62 -7.23
C VAL A 11 21.83 -25.05 -6.99
N LYS A 12 22.53 -25.66 -7.94
CA LYS A 12 23.15 -27.00 -7.79
C LYS A 12 24.43 -26.96 -6.95
N ARG A 13 25.12 -25.82 -6.83
CA ARG A 13 26.16 -25.54 -5.82
C ARG A 13 25.56 -25.10 -4.49
N ARG A 14 24.36 -24.54 -4.40
CA ARG A 14 23.65 -24.45 -3.10
C ARG A 14 23.25 -25.84 -2.59
N ALA A 15 22.93 -26.78 -3.50
CA ALA A 15 22.73 -28.18 -3.16
C ALA A 15 24.04 -28.97 -2.98
N ALA A 16 25.15 -28.59 -3.63
CA ALA A 16 26.48 -29.19 -3.44
C ALA A 16 27.34 -28.51 -2.35
N ALA A 17 26.96 -27.32 -1.86
CA ALA A 17 27.60 -26.60 -0.76
C ALA A 17 27.26 -27.22 0.61
N GLN A 18 26.61 -28.37 0.64
CA GLN A 18 26.51 -29.20 1.83
C GLN A 18 27.84 -29.90 2.18
N ASN A 19 28.94 -29.74 1.40
CA ASN A 19 30.20 -30.44 1.67
C ASN A 19 31.53 -29.67 1.49
N ASP A 20 31.53 -28.34 1.32
CA ASP A 20 32.80 -27.56 1.34
C ASP A 20 33.05 -27.01 2.74
N GLU A 21 33.61 -27.86 3.60
CA GLU A 21 34.09 -27.46 4.92
C GLU A 21 35.26 -26.46 4.76
N VAL A 22 35.14 -25.25 5.32
CA VAL A 22 36.22 -24.24 5.29
C VAL A 22 37.48 -24.83 5.93
N GLU A 23 38.62 -24.74 5.25
CA GLU A 23 39.88 -25.26 5.80
C GLU A 23 40.29 -24.51 7.08
N GLU A 24 40.96 -25.20 7.99
CA GLU A 24 41.36 -24.69 9.31
C GLU A 24 42.22 -23.42 9.18
N GLU A 25 43.13 -23.39 8.21
CA GLU A 25 44.04 -22.27 7.96
C GLU A 25 43.30 -20.97 7.65
N TYR A 26 42.20 -21.02 6.89
CA TYR A 26 41.39 -19.83 6.60
C TYR A 26 40.66 -19.32 7.85
N VAL A 27 40.16 -20.23 8.69
CA VAL A 27 39.50 -19.86 9.94
C VAL A 27 40.51 -19.23 10.90
N LEU A 28 41.70 -19.84 11.07
CA LEU A 28 42.76 -19.29 11.91
C LEU A 28 43.26 -17.93 11.40
N ALA A 29 43.40 -17.75 10.07
CA ALA A 29 43.76 -16.46 9.48
C ALA A 29 42.74 -15.36 9.79
N LEU A 30 41.45 -15.67 9.68
CA LEU A 30 40.35 -14.76 10.00
C LEU A 30 40.34 -14.36 11.49
N LEU A 31 40.55 -15.33 12.39
CA LEU A 31 40.47 -15.13 13.83
C LEU A 31 41.70 -14.41 14.39
N LEU A 32 42.90 -14.81 13.96
CA LEU A 32 44.15 -14.36 14.57
C LEU A 32 44.68 -13.06 13.95
N LYS A 33 44.36 -12.79 12.67
CA LYS A 33 44.89 -11.67 11.86
C LYS A 33 46.44 -11.70 11.80
N ASN A 34 47.03 -10.71 11.11
CA ASN A 34 48.47 -10.67 10.82
C ASN A 34 49.36 -10.83 12.08
N ASP A 35 49.04 -10.07 13.13
CA ASP A 35 49.78 -10.02 14.38
C ASP A 35 49.62 -11.27 15.26
N GLY A 36 48.68 -12.16 14.91
CA GLY A 36 48.41 -13.41 15.62
C GLY A 36 48.93 -14.67 14.95
N LEU A 37 49.66 -14.59 13.82
CA LEU A 37 50.11 -15.79 13.10
C LEU A 37 51.43 -16.40 13.61
N GLU A 38 52.14 -15.73 14.52
CA GLU A 38 53.49 -16.14 14.94
C GLU A 38 53.65 -16.33 16.44
N GLY A 39 54.45 -17.36 16.77
CA GLY A 39 55.11 -17.50 18.07
C GLY A 39 54.16 -17.48 19.26
N SER A 40 54.52 -16.69 20.28
CA SER A 40 53.76 -16.55 21.52
C SER A 40 52.41 -15.84 21.31
N LYS A 41 52.33 -14.87 20.39
CA LYS A 41 51.10 -14.11 20.12
C LYS A 41 49.98 -14.99 19.55
N CYS A 42 50.34 -15.97 18.70
CA CYS A 42 49.38 -16.96 18.22
C CYS A 42 48.72 -17.72 19.38
N LYS A 43 49.54 -18.21 20.32
CA LYS A 43 49.05 -18.97 21.49
C LYS A 43 48.15 -18.11 22.37
N GLU A 44 48.58 -16.88 22.64
CA GLU A 44 47.83 -15.94 23.47
C GLU A 44 46.44 -15.64 22.90
N LYS A 45 46.38 -15.23 21.63
CA LYS A 45 45.11 -14.90 20.96
C LYS A 45 44.21 -16.12 20.77
N LEU A 46 44.77 -17.27 20.43
CA LEU A 46 43.99 -18.49 20.26
C LEU A 46 43.37 -18.93 21.58
N LYS A 47 44.15 -18.90 22.67
CA LYS A 47 43.67 -19.19 24.02
C LYS A 47 42.61 -18.20 24.48
N GLU A 48 42.79 -16.90 24.21
CA GLU A 48 41.79 -15.88 24.51
C GLU A 48 40.48 -16.14 23.74
N TYR A 49 40.57 -16.39 22.44
CA TYR A 49 39.42 -16.69 21.59
C TYR A 49 38.66 -17.93 22.09
N CYS A 50 39.35 -19.06 22.27
CA CYS A 50 38.75 -20.31 22.70
C CYS A 50 38.19 -20.21 24.13
N GLY A 51 38.87 -19.49 25.02
CA GLY A 51 38.40 -19.23 26.39
C GLY A 51 37.11 -18.40 26.41
N ASN A 52 37.01 -17.37 25.57
CA ASN A 52 35.80 -16.57 25.43
C ASN A 52 34.65 -17.37 24.79
N LEU A 53 34.94 -18.16 23.76
CA LEU A 53 33.95 -18.99 23.08
C LEU A 53 33.39 -20.08 24.01
N LYS A 54 34.24 -20.73 24.82
CA LYS A 54 33.83 -21.77 25.77
C LYS A 54 32.80 -21.28 26.80
N LYS A 55 32.79 -19.99 27.14
CA LYS A 55 31.79 -19.39 28.08
C LYS A 55 30.36 -19.38 27.51
N VAL A 56 30.23 -19.40 26.19
CA VAL A 56 28.94 -19.27 25.48
C VAL A 56 28.58 -20.49 24.63
N ASP A 57 29.57 -21.31 24.30
CA ASP A 57 29.45 -22.56 23.53
C ASP A 57 30.47 -23.58 24.07
N GLU A 58 30.13 -24.28 25.15
CA GLU A 58 31.04 -25.22 25.84
C GLU A 58 31.53 -26.36 24.92
N ASP A 59 30.71 -26.76 23.96
CA ASP A 59 30.98 -27.85 23.03
C ASP A 59 31.62 -27.41 21.70
N PHE A 60 31.82 -26.11 21.50
CA PHE A 60 32.28 -25.53 20.22
C PHE A 60 31.40 -25.97 19.03
N SER A 61 30.11 -26.06 19.29
CA SER A 61 29.09 -26.64 18.42
C SER A 61 28.69 -25.76 17.24
N ILE A 62 29.11 -24.48 17.19
CA ILE A 62 28.88 -23.58 16.03
C ILE A 62 29.46 -24.16 14.74
N TYR A 63 30.71 -24.64 14.78
CA TYR A 63 31.41 -25.15 13.61
C TYR A 63 32.31 -26.32 14.00
N PRO A 64 32.21 -27.50 13.33
CA PRO A 64 32.91 -28.72 13.76
C PRO A 64 34.41 -28.53 14.03
N LYS A 65 35.13 -27.82 13.16
CA LYS A 65 36.58 -27.57 13.32
C LYS A 65 36.92 -26.66 14.50
N LEU A 66 36.00 -25.85 15.03
CA LEU A 66 36.29 -25.05 16.24
C LEU A 66 36.59 -25.95 17.43
N LYS A 67 35.98 -27.14 17.48
CA LYS A 67 36.27 -28.14 18.50
C LYS A 67 37.71 -28.64 18.38
N GLU A 68 38.20 -28.88 17.17
CA GLU A 68 39.58 -29.30 16.91
C GLU A 68 40.55 -28.15 17.23
N ILE A 69 40.26 -26.95 16.75
CA ILE A 69 41.05 -25.74 16.99
C ILE A 69 41.20 -25.43 18.49
N CYS A 70 40.13 -25.57 19.28
CA CYS A 70 40.11 -25.15 20.68
C CYS A 70 40.32 -26.29 21.71
N LYS A 71 40.34 -27.56 21.30
CA LYS A 71 40.66 -28.69 22.18
C LYS A 71 42.07 -29.24 21.97
N ASP A 72 42.71 -28.94 20.84
CA ASP A 72 44.11 -29.30 20.59
C ASP A 72 45.07 -28.40 21.36
N ASP A 73 46.33 -28.84 21.51
CA ASP A 73 47.40 -28.05 22.10
C ASP A 73 47.70 -26.81 21.23
N ASP A 74 47.47 -25.61 21.78
CA ASP A 74 47.76 -24.31 21.16
C ASP A 74 49.18 -24.27 20.56
N ALA A 75 50.15 -24.96 21.18
CA ALA A 75 51.50 -25.04 20.67
C ALA A 75 51.61 -25.80 19.35
N LYS A 76 50.83 -26.87 19.17
CA LYS A 76 50.80 -27.62 17.91
C LYS A 76 50.11 -26.82 16.80
N LYS A 77 49.00 -26.14 17.10
CA LYS A 77 48.26 -25.34 16.12
C LYS A 77 49.06 -24.12 15.63
N CYS A 78 49.81 -23.48 16.52
CA CYS A 78 50.63 -22.32 16.16
C CYS A 78 51.95 -22.68 15.45
N THR A 79 52.43 -23.92 15.59
CA THR A 79 53.71 -24.33 14.97
C THR A 79 53.56 -24.44 13.45
N GLY A 80 54.30 -23.62 12.71
CA GLY A 80 54.27 -23.60 11.24
C GLY A 80 53.00 -23.02 10.62
N LEU A 81 52.08 -22.45 11.43
CA LEU A 81 50.82 -21.89 10.96
C LEU A 81 51.05 -20.80 9.91
N LYS A 82 51.90 -19.81 10.19
CA LYS A 82 52.19 -18.73 9.24
C LYS A 82 52.63 -19.28 7.88
N ALA A 83 53.52 -20.27 7.84
CA ALA A 83 53.97 -20.87 6.58
C ALA A 83 52.80 -21.49 5.80
N LYS A 84 51.89 -22.20 6.47
CA LYS A 84 50.70 -22.78 5.85
C LYS A 84 49.76 -21.69 5.29
N VAL A 85 49.51 -20.64 6.06
CA VAL A 85 48.64 -19.54 5.61
C VAL A 85 49.30 -18.73 4.49
N VAL A 86 50.62 -18.54 4.52
CA VAL A 86 51.39 -17.89 3.43
C VAL A 86 51.27 -18.69 2.12
N ILE A 87 51.29 -20.03 2.16
CA ILE A 87 51.05 -20.87 0.97
C ILE A 87 49.66 -20.60 0.38
N LYS A 88 48.63 -20.54 1.24
CA LYS A 88 47.25 -20.23 0.81
C LYS A 88 47.16 -18.82 0.21
N GLN A 89 47.77 -17.83 0.86
CA GLN A 89 47.79 -16.46 0.38
C GLN A 89 48.53 -16.32 -0.96
N THR A 90 49.66 -16.97 -1.14
CA THR A 90 50.45 -16.90 -2.38
C THR A 90 49.65 -17.49 -3.55
N SER A 91 49.02 -18.64 -3.35
CA SER A 91 48.14 -19.26 -4.34
C SER A 91 46.93 -18.40 -4.68
N PHE A 92 46.35 -17.73 -3.68
CA PHE A 92 45.23 -16.82 -3.88
C PHE A 92 45.62 -15.55 -4.62
N LYS A 93 46.77 -14.95 -4.28
CA LYS A 93 47.23 -13.67 -4.84
C LYS A 93 47.27 -13.69 -6.36
N GLU A 94 47.80 -14.75 -6.97
CA GLU A 94 47.82 -14.88 -8.43
C GLU A 94 46.42 -14.88 -9.07
N LYS A 95 45.46 -15.55 -8.44
CA LYS A 95 44.05 -15.57 -8.90
C LYS A 95 43.41 -14.20 -8.72
N LEU A 96 43.66 -13.56 -7.59
CA LEU A 96 43.14 -12.24 -7.26
C LEU A 96 43.68 -11.17 -8.22
N ASP A 97 44.97 -11.17 -8.51
CA ASP A 97 45.61 -10.20 -9.41
C ASP A 97 45.04 -10.32 -10.83
N LYS A 98 44.83 -11.55 -11.31
CA LYS A 98 44.15 -11.82 -12.60
C LYS A 98 42.70 -11.34 -12.61
N ALA A 99 41.97 -11.54 -11.51
CA ALA A 99 40.57 -11.14 -11.42
C ALA A 99 40.42 -9.60 -11.29
N SER A 100 41.26 -8.95 -10.49
CA SER A 100 41.21 -7.52 -10.22
C SER A 100 41.69 -6.66 -11.39
N ALA A 101 42.50 -7.22 -12.29
CA ALA A 101 42.95 -6.56 -13.52
C ALA A 101 41.88 -6.51 -14.63
N LYS A 102 40.85 -7.37 -14.56
CA LYS A 102 39.78 -7.42 -15.57
C LYS A 102 38.91 -6.15 -15.55
N GLN A 103 38.49 -5.74 -16.74
CA GLN A 103 37.41 -4.76 -16.87
C GLN A 103 36.08 -5.35 -16.38
N ILE A 104 35.15 -4.48 -15.96
CA ILE A 104 33.86 -4.89 -15.40
C ILE A 104 33.08 -5.79 -16.37
N SER A 105 33.07 -5.45 -17.66
CA SER A 105 32.42 -6.23 -18.72
C SER A 105 33.02 -7.62 -18.97
N GLN A 106 34.26 -7.86 -18.54
CA GLN A 106 34.98 -9.13 -18.71
C GLN A 106 34.94 -10.00 -17.45
N LEU A 107 34.50 -9.45 -16.31
CA LEU A 107 34.39 -10.18 -15.06
C LEU A 107 33.32 -11.25 -15.14
N LYS A 108 33.69 -12.48 -14.77
CA LYS A 108 32.76 -13.60 -14.64
C LYS A 108 32.35 -13.75 -13.19
N ASP A 109 31.21 -14.39 -12.95
CA ASP A 109 30.75 -14.65 -11.58
C ASP A 109 31.76 -15.47 -10.78
N GLU A 110 32.50 -16.35 -11.46
CA GLU A 110 33.60 -17.13 -10.90
C GLU A 110 34.74 -16.25 -10.38
N ASP A 111 35.00 -15.09 -11.01
CA ASP A 111 36.00 -14.13 -10.51
C ASP A 111 35.53 -13.47 -9.22
N CYS A 112 34.24 -13.20 -9.09
CA CYS A 112 33.65 -12.61 -7.90
C CYS A 112 33.57 -13.58 -6.70
N LEU A 113 33.69 -14.90 -6.93
CA LEU A 113 33.78 -15.88 -5.84
C LEU A 113 35.06 -15.70 -5.00
N ASN A 114 36.11 -15.11 -5.57
CA ASN A 114 37.36 -14.77 -4.86
C ASN A 114 37.15 -13.77 -3.71
N GLN A 115 35.99 -13.10 -3.64
CA GLN A 115 35.64 -12.25 -2.49
C GLN A 115 35.60 -13.03 -1.17
N LYS A 116 35.27 -14.33 -1.23
CA LYS A 116 35.29 -15.22 -0.06
C LYS A 116 36.71 -15.32 0.51
N GLU A 117 37.70 -15.67 -0.32
CA GLU A 117 39.09 -15.76 0.12
C GLU A 117 39.64 -14.41 0.60
N CYS A 118 39.22 -13.28 -0.03
CA CYS A 118 39.50 -11.95 0.49
C CYS A 118 38.95 -11.73 1.91
N LEU A 119 37.72 -12.19 2.20
CA LEU A 119 37.11 -12.07 3.53
C LEU A 119 37.93 -12.79 4.62
N PHE A 120 38.53 -13.94 4.29
CA PHE A 120 39.32 -14.75 5.23
C PHE A 120 40.78 -14.30 5.37
N LEU A 121 41.44 -13.91 4.26
CA LEU A 121 42.90 -13.70 4.24
C LEU A 121 43.34 -12.23 4.35
N GLU A 122 42.49 -11.27 3.98
CA GLU A 122 42.88 -9.84 3.94
C GLU A 122 43.35 -9.31 5.31
N GLY A 123 42.72 -9.78 6.40
CA GLY A 123 43.13 -9.41 7.77
C GLY A 123 44.51 -9.95 8.18
N ALA A 124 44.93 -11.06 7.56
CA ALA A 124 46.23 -11.69 7.79
C ALA A 124 47.34 -11.09 6.92
N PHE A 125 47.01 -10.63 5.71
CA PHE A 125 47.96 -10.11 4.72
C PHE A 125 47.48 -8.79 4.10
N PRO A 126 47.40 -7.72 4.90
CA PRO A 126 46.86 -6.44 4.43
C PRO A 126 47.73 -5.77 3.38
N ASN A 127 49.06 -5.95 3.43
CA ASN A 127 49.96 -5.30 2.48
C ASN A 127 49.86 -5.94 1.08
N GLU A 128 49.59 -7.24 1.03
CA GLU A 128 49.58 -8.02 -0.21
C GLU A 128 48.20 -8.07 -0.86
N LEU A 129 47.12 -8.01 -0.08
CA LEU A 129 45.76 -8.31 -0.57
C LEU A 129 44.81 -7.11 -0.55
N LYS A 130 44.98 -6.13 0.35
CA LYS A 130 43.99 -5.07 0.63
C LYS A 130 43.50 -4.35 -0.62
N ASP A 131 44.42 -3.85 -1.44
CA ASP A 131 44.07 -3.02 -2.61
C ASP A 131 43.38 -3.86 -3.70
N ASN A 132 43.88 -5.06 -4.00
CA ASN A 132 43.30 -5.92 -5.03
C ASN A 132 41.96 -6.52 -4.58
N CYS A 133 41.79 -6.83 -3.29
CA CYS A 133 40.52 -7.23 -2.72
C CYS A 133 39.50 -6.10 -2.76
N ASN A 134 39.88 -4.86 -2.41
CA ASN A 134 39.01 -3.69 -2.53
C ASN A 134 38.58 -3.47 -3.99
N LYS A 135 39.53 -3.49 -4.93
CA LYS A 135 39.25 -3.35 -6.37
C LYS A 135 38.30 -4.42 -6.88
N LEU A 136 38.54 -5.69 -6.54
CA LEU A 136 37.67 -6.80 -6.92
C LEU A 136 36.23 -6.60 -6.41
N ARG A 137 36.06 -6.26 -5.12
CA ARG A 137 34.74 -6.03 -4.52
C ARG A 137 34.01 -4.88 -5.20
N ASN A 138 34.69 -3.76 -5.42
CA ASN A 138 34.11 -2.59 -6.11
C ASN A 138 33.67 -2.92 -7.53
N ASN A 139 34.47 -3.69 -8.28
CA ASN A 139 34.11 -4.11 -9.63
C ASN A 139 32.94 -5.09 -9.64
N CYS A 140 32.92 -6.07 -8.74
CA CYS A 140 31.83 -7.03 -8.64
C CYS A 140 30.51 -6.40 -8.16
N TYR A 141 30.59 -5.41 -7.26
CA TYR A 141 29.44 -4.62 -6.84
C TYR A 141 28.89 -3.80 -8.02
N GLN A 142 29.76 -3.11 -8.78
CA GLN A 142 29.33 -2.37 -9.97
C GLN A 142 28.71 -3.28 -11.03
N LYS A 143 29.34 -4.43 -11.31
CA LYS A 143 28.84 -5.41 -12.27
C LYS A 143 27.39 -5.81 -11.96
N LYS A 144 27.10 -6.13 -10.69
CA LYS A 144 25.74 -6.50 -10.27
C LYS A 144 24.74 -5.35 -10.46
N ARG A 145 25.14 -4.10 -10.23
CA ARG A 145 24.28 -2.92 -10.47
C ARG A 145 24.01 -2.69 -11.96
N GLU A 146 25.05 -2.80 -12.79
CA GLU A 146 24.94 -2.74 -14.25
C GLU A 146 24.04 -3.83 -14.80
N GLU A 147 24.14 -5.06 -14.27
CA GLU A 147 23.27 -6.18 -14.66
C GLU A 147 21.79 -5.90 -14.36
N VAL A 148 21.48 -5.25 -13.24
CA VAL A 148 20.11 -4.86 -12.90
C VAL A 148 19.58 -3.78 -13.85
N ALA A 149 20.38 -2.77 -14.17
CA ALA A 149 19.99 -1.74 -15.13
C ALA A 149 19.78 -2.31 -16.55
N GLU A 150 20.66 -3.20 -17.00
CA GLU A 150 20.51 -3.89 -18.29
C GLU A 150 19.26 -4.77 -18.31
N GLU A 151 18.98 -5.49 -17.21
CA GLU A 151 17.78 -6.31 -17.07
C GLU A 151 16.49 -5.46 -17.09
N ALA A 152 16.48 -4.32 -16.40
CA ALA A 152 15.38 -3.37 -16.45
C ALA A 152 15.12 -2.84 -17.87
N LEU A 153 16.19 -2.46 -18.60
CA LEU A 153 16.06 -2.00 -20.00
C LEU A 153 15.63 -3.12 -20.94
N LEU A 154 16.07 -4.37 -20.73
CA LEU A 154 15.61 -5.52 -21.53
C LEU A 154 14.11 -5.74 -21.40
N ARG A 155 13.53 -5.54 -20.20
CA ARG A 155 12.08 -5.61 -19.98
C ARG A 155 11.35 -4.42 -20.59
N ALA A 156 11.86 -3.20 -20.38
CA ALA A 156 11.24 -1.98 -20.88
C ALA A 156 11.23 -1.88 -22.42
N LEU A 157 12.22 -2.48 -23.08
CA LEU A 157 12.35 -2.49 -24.54
C LEU A 157 11.76 -3.75 -25.18
N SER A 158 10.92 -4.48 -24.46
CA SER A 158 10.30 -5.69 -24.99
C SER A 158 9.54 -5.40 -26.29
N GLY A 159 9.72 -6.27 -27.29
CA GLY A 159 9.14 -6.09 -28.64
C GLY A 159 9.90 -5.12 -29.56
N SER A 160 10.70 -4.19 -29.03
CA SER A 160 11.47 -3.18 -29.78
C SER A 160 12.93 -3.56 -30.03
N LEU A 161 13.40 -4.67 -29.48
CA LEU A 161 14.77 -5.20 -29.70
C LEU A 161 14.88 -6.05 -30.98
N LYS A 162 14.09 -5.78 -32.03
CA LYS A 162 14.17 -6.51 -33.31
C LYS A 162 15.37 -6.05 -34.14
N GLU A 163 15.54 -4.73 -34.20
CA GLU A 163 16.58 -4.05 -34.97
C GLU A 163 17.18 -2.92 -34.15
N LYS A 164 18.40 -2.51 -34.51
CA LYS A 164 19.15 -1.51 -33.75
C LYS A 164 18.48 -0.13 -33.75
N ASN A 165 17.87 0.28 -34.87
CA ASN A 165 17.21 1.58 -34.97
C ASN A 165 15.94 1.63 -34.09
N SER A 166 15.12 0.57 -34.15
CA SER A 166 13.93 0.44 -33.29
C SER A 166 14.30 0.43 -31.81
N CYS A 167 15.42 -0.19 -31.44
CA CYS A 167 15.95 -0.12 -30.08
C CYS A 167 16.26 1.32 -29.66
N LYS A 168 16.95 2.11 -30.49
CA LYS A 168 17.33 3.49 -30.15
C LYS A 168 16.13 4.41 -29.97
N GLU A 169 15.18 4.35 -30.91
CA GLU A 169 13.96 5.16 -30.85
C GLU A 169 13.19 4.87 -29.56
N LYS A 170 12.98 3.59 -29.25
CA LYS A 170 12.28 3.21 -28.02
C LYS A 170 13.10 3.51 -26.75
N LEU A 171 14.42 3.38 -26.80
CA LEU A 171 15.31 3.69 -25.68
C LEU A 171 15.17 5.15 -25.25
N LYS A 172 15.03 6.09 -26.20
CA LYS A 172 14.80 7.51 -25.88
C LYS A 172 13.52 7.71 -25.05
N GLU A 173 12.41 7.09 -25.45
CA GLU A 173 11.15 7.15 -24.70
C GLU A 173 11.30 6.53 -23.30
N VAL A 174 11.94 5.35 -23.21
CA VAL A 174 12.18 4.66 -21.95
C VAL A 174 13.07 5.47 -21.02
N CYS A 175 14.09 6.15 -21.56
CA CYS A 175 15.03 6.95 -20.79
C CYS A 175 14.39 8.18 -20.14
N LEU A 176 13.38 8.79 -20.76
CA LEU A 176 12.60 9.86 -20.13
C LEU A 176 11.89 9.39 -18.85
N LEU A 177 11.52 8.11 -18.79
CA LEU A 177 10.77 7.53 -17.66
C LEU A 177 11.67 6.87 -16.61
N LEU A 178 12.78 6.26 -17.02
CA LEU A 178 13.59 5.40 -16.14
C LEU A 178 14.98 5.94 -15.79
N SER A 179 15.50 6.94 -16.51
CA SER A 179 16.87 7.45 -16.24
C SER A 179 17.05 7.98 -14.82
N GLY A 180 15.97 8.51 -14.23
CA GLY A 180 15.97 9.00 -12.86
C GLY A 180 16.00 7.90 -11.79
N GLU A 181 15.76 6.63 -12.11
CA GLU A 181 15.59 5.58 -11.10
C GLU A 181 16.91 5.08 -10.49
N ASN A 182 18.00 5.11 -11.24
CA ASN A 182 19.36 4.89 -10.73
C ASN A 182 20.41 5.42 -11.72
N ASP A 183 21.62 5.61 -11.20
CA ASP A 183 22.72 6.16 -11.99
C ASP A 183 23.14 5.25 -13.17
N GLU A 184 23.07 3.93 -13.01
CA GLU A 184 23.42 3.00 -14.09
C GLU A 184 22.46 3.10 -15.28
N LEU A 185 21.16 3.32 -15.03
CA LEU A 185 20.17 3.60 -16.10
C LEU A 185 20.46 4.94 -16.76
N MET A 186 20.78 5.98 -15.98
CA MET A 186 21.19 7.28 -16.51
C MET A 186 22.41 7.16 -17.45
N GLU A 187 23.47 6.46 -17.03
CA GLU A 187 24.65 6.25 -17.87
C GLU A 187 24.31 5.52 -19.18
N ARG A 188 23.44 4.50 -19.12
CA ARG A 188 23.00 3.74 -20.30
C ARG A 188 22.21 4.60 -21.28
N CYS A 189 21.42 5.54 -20.76
CA CYS A 189 20.65 6.48 -21.56
C CYS A 189 21.53 7.48 -22.33
N PHE A 190 22.73 7.77 -21.85
CA PHE A 190 23.67 8.67 -22.53
C PHE A 190 24.53 8.01 -23.63
N ASP A 191 24.47 6.68 -23.77
CA ASP A 191 25.22 5.90 -24.75
C ASP A 191 24.31 4.90 -25.48
N GLU A 192 23.34 5.45 -26.24
CA GLU A 192 22.30 4.67 -26.94
C GLU A 192 22.88 3.55 -27.81
N GLU A 193 23.95 3.85 -28.54
CA GLU A 193 24.60 2.95 -29.48
C GLU A 193 25.15 1.70 -28.77
N LYS A 194 25.95 1.92 -27.72
CA LYS A 194 26.56 0.84 -26.93
C LYS A 194 25.52 0.10 -26.11
N THR A 195 24.54 0.81 -25.56
CA THR A 195 23.43 0.22 -24.80
C THR A 195 22.64 -0.73 -25.67
N CYS A 196 22.15 -0.29 -26.83
CA CYS A 196 21.42 -1.16 -27.76
C CYS A 196 22.27 -2.35 -28.23
N GLN A 197 23.55 -2.17 -28.53
CA GLN A 197 24.43 -3.29 -28.90
C GLN A 197 24.52 -4.33 -27.78
N THR A 198 24.69 -3.90 -26.53
CA THR A 198 24.78 -4.77 -25.36
C THR A 198 23.49 -5.54 -25.12
N LEU A 199 22.34 -4.84 -25.20
CA LEU A 199 21.02 -5.43 -25.00
C LEU A 199 20.69 -6.47 -26.09
N MET A 200 21.09 -6.22 -27.35
CA MET A 200 20.91 -7.18 -28.45
C MET A 200 21.68 -8.49 -28.22
N THR A 201 22.92 -8.42 -27.72
CA THR A 201 23.68 -9.62 -27.35
C THR A 201 23.03 -10.36 -26.19
N LYS A 202 22.64 -9.64 -25.13
CA LYS A 202 22.00 -10.26 -23.96
C LYS A 202 20.65 -10.91 -24.28
N LYS A 203 19.86 -10.27 -25.15
CA LYS A 203 18.61 -10.83 -25.68
C LYS A 203 18.85 -12.22 -26.25
N GLN A 204 19.88 -12.40 -27.09
CA GLN A 204 20.14 -13.69 -27.75
C GLN A 204 20.43 -14.80 -26.72
N ASP A 205 21.28 -14.51 -25.74
CA ASP A 205 21.58 -15.44 -24.64
C ASP A 205 20.35 -15.79 -23.79
N LYS A 206 19.52 -14.77 -23.47
CA LYS A 206 18.30 -14.93 -22.67
C LYS A 206 17.27 -15.78 -23.42
N CYS A 207 17.06 -15.53 -24.71
CA CYS A 207 16.11 -16.28 -25.54
C CYS A 207 16.50 -17.76 -25.69
N GLN A 208 17.79 -18.04 -25.89
CA GLN A 208 18.29 -19.41 -25.94
C GLN A 208 18.10 -20.13 -24.59
N PHE A 209 18.36 -19.44 -23.48
CA PHE A 209 18.16 -20.00 -22.14
C PHE A 209 16.70 -20.31 -21.86
N LEU A 210 15.80 -19.35 -22.12
CA LEU A 210 14.37 -19.50 -21.87
C LEU A 210 13.80 -20.69 -22.66
N LYS A 211 14.18 -20.81 -23.94
CA LYS A 211 13.79 -21.95 -24.78
C LYS A 211 14.20 -23.30 -24.16
N ALA A 212 15.46 -23.41 -23.76
CA ALA A 212 15.98 -24.65 -23.18
C ALA A 212 15.30 -25.03 -21.86
N GLU A 213 14.97 -24.07 -21.00
CA GLU A 213 14.25 -24.36 -19.74
C GLU A 213 12.79 -24.73 -19.97
N ILE A 214 12.10 -24.11 -20.93
CA ILE A 214 10.72 -24.49 -21.30
C ILE A 214 10.69 -25.91 -21.84
N GLU A 215 11.56 -26.24 -22.81
CA GLU A 215 11.64 -27.59 -23.40
C GLU A 215 11.93 -28.66 -22.34
N LYS A 216 12.80 -28.35 -21.39
CA LYS A 216 13.13 -29.25 -20.27
C LYS A 216 11.98 -29.42 -19.30
N LEU A 217 11.23 -28.36 -19.00
CA LEU A 217 10.10 -28.41 -18.08
C LEU A 217 8.92 -29.18 -18.69
N LEU A 218 8.63 -28.98 -19.97
CA LEU A 218 7.58 -29.70 -20.68
C LEU A 218 7.82 -31.23 -20.74
N LYS A 219 9.07 -31.68 -20.61
CA LYS A 219 9.44 -33.11 -20.51
C LYS A 219 9.25 -33.68 -19.10
N LYS A 220 8.93 -32.86 -18.09
CA LYS A 220 8.86 -33.26 -16.67
C LYS A 220 7.59 -32.74 -16.01
N ASP A 221 6.53 -33.52 -16.15
CA ASP A 221 5.17 -33.15 -15.72
C ASP A 221 5.05 -32.87 -14.21
N ASN A 222 5.95 -33.45 -13.40
CA ASN A 222 6.01 -33.27 -11.95
C ASN A 222 6.60 -31.92 -11.49
N GLU A 223 7.43 -31.27 -12.31
CA GLU A 223 8.07 -29.99 -11.98
C GLU A 223 7.20 -28.77 -12.37
N LEU A 224 6.17 -28.96 -13.20
CA LEU A 224 5.30 -27.92 -13.74
C LEU A 224 4.69 -27.02 -12.66
N LYS A 225 4.11 -27.60 -11.59
CA LYS A 225 3.45 -26.81 -10.53
C LYS A 225 4.39 -25.79 -9.87
N THR A 226 5.66 -26.11 -9.72
CA THR A 226 6.64 -25.24 -9.04
C THR A 226 7.34 -24.25 -9.96
N LYS A 227 7.50 -24.59 -11.25
CA LYS A 227 8.31 -23.82 -12.20
C LYS A 227 7.50 -23.08 -13.27
N CYS A 228 6.19 -23.35 -13.35
CA CYS A 228 5.29 -22.64 -14.26
C CYS A 228 5.30 -21.13 -14.02
N LEU A 229 5.05 -20.66 -12.80
CA LEU A 229 4.97 -19.21 -12.52
C LEU A 229 6.25 -18.45 -12.89
N PRO A 230 7.45 -18.86 -12.45
CA PRO A 230 8.68 -18.17 -12.84
C PRO A 230 8.93 -18.13 -14.35
N LEU A 231 8.66 -19.22 -15.08
CA LEU A 231 8.86 -19.25 -16.53
C LEU A 231 7.78 -18.49 -17.30
N LEU A 232 6.54 -18.46 -16.80
CA LEU A 232 5.47 -17.64 -17.37
C LEU A 232 5.76 -16.15 -17.19
N ARG A 233 6.31 -15.74 -16.03
CA ARG A 233 6.83 -14.39 -15.79
C ARG A 233 7.93 -14.02 -16.79
N GLU A 234 8.88 -14.92 -17.03
CA GLU A 234 9.92 -14.70 -18.04
C GLU A 234 9.33 -14.64 -19.46
N CYS A 235 8.34 -15.49 -19.78
CA CYS A 235 7.63 -15.44 -21.05
C CYS A 235 6.88 -14.13 -21.28
N HIS A 236 6.32 -13.53 -20.23
CA HIS A 236 5.70 -12.22 -20.31
C HIS A 236 6.73 -11.15 -20.71
N PHE A 237 7.88 -11.08 -20.01
CA PHE A 237 8.88 -10.07 -20.29
C PHE A 237 9.64 -10.26 -21.61
N TYR A 238 9.95 -11.49 -22.01
CA TYR A 238 10.83 -11.73 -23.17
C TYR A 238 10.15 -12.43 -24.34
N GLY A 239 8.90 -12.86 -24.21
CA GLY A 239 8.19 -13.62 -25.25
C GLY A 239 8.11 -12.88 -26.57
N GLU A 240 7.76 -11.59 -26.54
CA GLU A 240 7.74 -10.73 -27.74
C GLU A 240 9.13 -10.49 -28.30
N THR A 241 10.09 -10.27 -27.41
CA THR A 241 11.49 -10.03 -27.75
C THR A 241 12.11 -11.22 -28.48
N CYS A 242 11.80 -12.45 -28.11
CA CYS A 242 12.51 -13.63 -28.59
C CYS A 242 12.11 -14.16 -29.96
N THR A 243 11.01 -13.67 -30.57
CA THR A 243 10.43 -14.05 -31.90
C THR A 243 10.19 -15.54 -32.16
N ILE A 244 11.17 -16.42 -31.92
CA ILE A 244 11.17 -17.89 -32.02
C ILE A 244 10.38 -18.56 -30.87
N ASN A 245 10.24 -17.91 -29.70
CA ASN A 245 9.67 -18.53 -28.48
C ASN A 245 8.17 -18.26 -28.25
N LYS A 246 7.47 -17.57 -29.15
CA LYS A 246 6.03 -17.27 -28.97
C LYS A 246 5.18 -18.54 -28.94
N SER A 247 5.57 -19.59 -29.67
CA SER A 247 4.96 -20.91 -29.62
C SER A 247 5.24 -21.64 -28.31
N ASP A 248 6.49 -21.58 -27.83
CA ASP A 248 6.93 -22.32 -26.64
C ASP A 248 6.31 -21.76 -25.35
N CYS A 249 6.25 -20.42 -25.24
CA CYS A 249 5.55 -19.75 -24.15
C CYS A 249 4.05 -20.03 -24.15
N LYS A 250 3.42 -20.13 -25.33
CA LYS A 250 2.01 -20.52 -25.45
C LYS A 250 1.79 -21.98 -25.01
N ASN A 251 2.67 -22.89 -25.44
CA ASN A 251 2.63 -24.29 -25.02
C ASN A 251 2.81 -24.45 -23.50
N LEU A 252 3.71 -23.65 -22.91
CA LEU A 252 3.89 -23.58 -21.46
C LEU A 252 2.62 -23.08 -20.78
N LEU A 253 2.02 -21.99 -21.25
CA LEU A 253 0.78 -21.43 -20.70
C LEU A 253 -0.35 -22.47 -20.68
N ASP A 254 -0.55 -23.18 -21.78
CA ASP A 254 -1.59 -24.22 -21.88
C ASP A 254 -1.30 -25.40 -20.94
N SER A 255 -0.04 -25.80 -20.82
CA SER A 255 0.37 -26.89 -19.92
C SER A 255 0.24 -26.50 -18.44
N CYS A 256 0.53 -25.25 -18.09
CA CYS A 256 0.36 -24.71 -16.74
C CYS A 256 -1.11 -24.53 -16.36
N ARG A 257 -1.95 -24.07 -17.29
CA ARG A 257 -3.41 -23.97 -17.10
C ARG A 257 -4.05 -25.32 -16.81
N LYS A 258 -3.58 -26.40 -17.46
CA LYS A 258 -4.02 -27.79 -17.15
C LYS A 258 -3.68 -28.23 -15.71
N LYS A 259 -2.80 -27.52 -15.02
CA LYS A 259 -2.42 -27.78 -13.61
C LYS A 259 -2.96 -26.70 -12.65
N ASP A 260 -3.93 -25.90 -13.10
CA ASP A 260 -4.54 -24.77 -12.36
C ASP A 260 -3.54 -23.68 -11.93
N VAL A 261 -2.44 -23.51 -12.67
CA VAL A 261 -1.47 -22.42 -12.45
C VAL A 261 -1.75 -21.28 -13.43
N ILE A 262 -2.17 -20.14 -12.91
CA ILE A 262 -2.46 -18.92 -13.69
C ILE A 262 -1.45 -17.84 -13.28
N TYR A 263 -0.74 -17.30 -14.26
CA TYR A 263 0.07 -16.11 -14.10
C TYR A 263 -0.77 -14.88 -14.45
N THR A 264 -0.77 -13.88 -13.58
CA THR A 264 -1.43 -12.59 -13.81
C THR A 264 -0.34 -11.57 -14.07
N GLU A 265 -0.36 -10.96 -15.25
CA GLU A 265 0.64 -9.98 -15.65
C GLU A 265 0.46 -8.69 -14.82
N PRO A 266 1.56 -8.03 -14.42
CA PRO A 266 1.50 -6.66 -13.91
C PRO A 266 0.82 -5.79 -14.96
N GLY A 267 -0.10 -4.90 -14.58
CA GLY A 267 -0.81 -4.08 -15.57
C GLY A 267 -2.27 -4.40 -15.78
N LEU A 268 -2.66 -5.68 -15.66
CA LEU A 268 -3.93 -6.17 -16.19
C LEU A 268 -5.18 -5.76 -15.39
N ASP A 269 -5.02 -5.42 -14.11
CA ASP A 269 -6.12 -4.96 -13.25
C ASP A 269 -6.35 -3.45 -13.43
N PHE A 270 -6.63 -3.03 -14.68
CA PHE A 270 -6.95 -1.63 -14.97
C PHE A 270 -8.22 -1.21 -14.22
N GLU A 271 -8.08 -0.21 -13.35
CA GLU A 271 -9.19 0.46 -12.70
C GLU A 271 -9.28 1.91 -13.21
N PRO A 272 -10.41 2.35 -13.76
CA PRO A 272 -10.62 3.71 -14.27
C PRO A 272 -10.26 4.85 -13.32
N ILE A 273 -10.23 4.59 -12.01
CA ILE A 273 -10.03 5.56 -10.93
C ILE A 273 -8.63 5.48 -10.30
N ARG A 274 -7.78 4.53 -10.71
CA ARG A 274 -6.39 4.43 -10.24
C ARG A 274 -5.48 5.18 -11.21
N PRO A 275 -4.34 5.72 -10.74
CA PRO A 275 -3.32 6.21 -11.65
C PRO A 275 -2.94 5.11 -12.65
N GLY A 276 -2.64 5.50 -13.89
CA GLY A 276 -2.02 4.59 -14.85
C GLY A 276 -0.75 3.96 -14.26
N ILE A 277 -0.48 2.72 -14.65
CA ILE A 277 0.68 1.99 -14.13
C ILE A 277 1.93 2.61 -14.74
N THR A 278 2.92 2.87 -13.90
CA THR A 278 4.20 3.45 -14.35
C THR A 278 5.04 2.39 -15.05
N LEU A 279 5.90 2.80 -15.98
CA LEU A 279 6.82 1.85 -16.64
C LEU A 279 7.69 1.08 -15.64
N ALA A 280 8.08 1.69 -14.52
CA ALA A 280 8.83 1.03 -13.45
C ALA A 280 8.03 -0.11 -12.78
N GLU A 281 6.72 0.04 -12.63
CA GLU A 281 5.81 -1.00 -12.13
C GLU A 281 5.57 -2.08 -13.19
N GLU A 282 5.38 -1.70 -14.47
CA GLU A 282 5.20 -2.64 -15.58
C GLU A 282 6.39 -3.61 -15.72
N ILE A 283 7.62 -3.11 -15.55
CA ILE A 283 8.83 -3.94 -15.63
C ILE A 283 9.21 -4.61 -14.31
N GLU A 284 8.43 -4.39 -13.24
CA GLU A 284 8.69 -4.83 -11.87
C GLU A 284 10.10 -4.42 -11.37
N LEU A 285 10.47 -3.16 -11.56
CA LEU A 285 11.80 -2.63 -11.20
C LEU A 285 12.12 -2.82 -9.71
N GLU A 286 11.12 -2.61 -8.85
CA GLU A 286 11.23 -2.81 -7.40
C GLU A 286 11.57 -4.28 -7.04
N GLU A 287 11.04 -5.25 -7.79
CA GLU A 287 11.38 -6.67 -7.57
C GLU A 287 12.82 -6.97 -8.00
N LEU A 288 13.32 -6.33 -9.07
CA LEU A 288 14.74 -6.41 -9.44
C LEU A 288 15.64 -5.86 -8.33
N TYR A 289 15.26 -4.74 -7.70
CA TYR A 289 15.99 -4.18 -6.57
C TYR A 289 15.97 -5.08 -5.33
N LYS A 290 14.82 -5.69 -5.01
CA LYS A 290 14.73 -6.68 -3.93
C LYS A 290 15.58 -7.92 -4.19
N GLU A 291 15.62 -8.40 -5.43
CA GLU A 291 16.49 -9.52 -5.83
C GLU A 291 17.99 -9.16 -5.72
N ALA A 292 18.37 -7.93 -6.05
CA ALA A 292 19.73 -7.41 -5.88
C ALA A 292 20.10 -7.25 -4.40
N ALA A 293 19.17 -6.76 -3.57
CA ALA A 293 19.36 -6.55 -2.13
C ALA A 293 19.69 -7.87 -1.40
N LYS A 294 19.08 -8.99 -1.82
CA LYS A 294 19.41 -10.35 -1.32
C LYS A 294 20.87 -10.77 -1.58
N LYS A 295 21.56 -10.10 -2.51
CA LYS A 295 22.98 -10.30 -2.83
C LYS A 295 23.88 -9.19 -2.28
N GLY A 296 23.35 -8.39 -1.35
CA GLY A 296 24.01 -7.25 -0.73
C GLY A 296 24.09 -6.00 -1.61
N VAL A 297 23.35 -5.95 -2.72
CA VAL A 297 23.39 -4.81 -3.66
C VAL A 297 22.12 -3.99 -3.52
N ARG A 298 22.23 -2.84 -2.86
CA ARG A 298 21.11 -1.93 -2.66
C ARG A 298 21.14 -0.85 -3.73
N ILE A 299 20.06 -0.78 -4.51
CA ILE A 299 19.89 0.18 -5.59
C ILE A 299 18.66 1.02 -5.26
N GLY A 300 18.66 2.28 -5.63
CA GLY A 300 17.48 3.10 -5.55
C GLY A 300 17.74 4.50 -6.06
N ARG A 301 16.67 5.30 -6.06
CA ARG A 301 16.64 6.62 -6.68
C ARG A 301 17.72 7.58 -6.11
N PRO A 302 18.64 8.10 -6.93
CA PRO A 302 19.61 9.12 -6.55
C PRO A 302 18.95 10.50 -6.43
N PRO A 303 19.66 11.52 -5.90
CA PRO A 303 19.19 12.90 -5.97
C PRO A 303 18.99 13.36 -7.41
N THR A 304 17.98 14.22 -7.65
CA THR A 304 17.77 14.86 -8.95
C THR A 304 19.01 15.66 -9.35
N ARG A 305 19.45 15.49 -10.60
CA ARG A 305 20.68 16.09 -11.11
C ARG A 305 20.40 17.28 -12.00
N ASP A 306 21.16 18.36 -11.82
CA ASP A 306 21.05 19.53 -12.68
C ASP A 306 21.90 19.41 -13.95
N ALA A 307 21.69 20.36 -14.87
CA ALA A 307 22.40 20.38 -16.15
C ALA A 307 23.93 20.34 -15.99
N ALA A 308 24.47 21.04 -14.99
CA ALA A 308 25.91 21.09 -14.79
C ALA A 308 26.48 19.77 -14.26
N GLU A 309 25.75 19.07 -13.39
CA GLU A 309 26.15 17.73 -12.95
C GLU A 309 26.12 16.72 -14.10
N LEU A 310 25.05 16.70 -14.91
CA LEU A 310 24.98 15.81 -16.07
C LEU A 310 26.09 16.09 -17.09
N LEU A 311 26.45 17.37 -17.29
CA LEU A 311 27.61 17.73 -18.11
C LEU A 311 28.93 17.23 -17.52
N LEU A 312 29.11 17.24 -16.20
CA LEU A 312 30.30 16.67 -15.56
C LEU A 312 30.43 15.18 -15.87
N LEU A 313 29.33 14.41 -15.73
CA LEU A 313 29.30 12.99 -16.05
C LEU A 313 29.67 12.74 -17.52
N LEU A 314 29.00 13.44 -18.45
CA LEU A 314 29.26 13.29 -19.88
C LEU A 314 30.70 13.70 -20.27
N SER A 315 31.25 14.71 -19.60
CA SER A 315 32.62 15.22 -19.85
C SER A 315 33.70 14.21 -19.47
N GLN A 316 33.40 13.18 -18.67
CA GLN A 316 34.40 12.18 -18.26
C GLN A 316 34.95 11.36 -19.42
N SER A 317 34.21 11.22 -20.53
CA SER A 317 34.69 10.47 -21.70
C SER A 317 35.72 11.23 -22.55
N SER A 318 35.91 12.54 -22.32
CA SER A 318 36.85 13.36 -23.08
C SER A 318 38.26 13.36 -22.47
N THR A 319 39.27 13.34 -23.35
CA THR A 319 40.69 13.40 -23.01
C THR A 319 41.25 14.83 -22.98
N LYS A 320 40.41 15.87 -23.17
CA LYS A 320 40.85 17.27 -23.13
C LYS A 320 41.39 17.66 -21.74
N PRO A 321 42.28 18.65 -21.63
CA PRO A 321 42.97 18.91 -20.37
C PRO A 321 42.05 19.56 -19.31
N THR A 322 41.18 20.49 -19.70
CA THR A 322 40.28 21.16 -18.74
C THR A 322 38.84 20.66 -18.83
N VAL A 323 38.10 20.70 -17.73
CA VAL A 323 36.67 20.30 -17.71
C VAL A 323 35.82 21.18 -18.61
N ALA A 324 36.13 22.48 -18.71
CA ALA A 324 35.43 23.37 -19.63
C ALA A 324 35.61 22.94 -21.10
N GLU A 325 36.82 22.56 -21.50
CA GLU A 325 37.08 22.05 -22.87
C GLU A 325 36.46 20.68 -23.11
N LYS A 326 36.53 19.78 -22.12
CA LYS A 326 35.85 18.48 -22.17
C LYS A 326 34.35 18.66 -22.42
N CYS A 327 33.72 19.56 -21.67
CA CYS A 327 32.30 19.88 -21.81
C CYS A 327 31.97 20.45 -23.19
N LYS A 328 32.76 21.43 -23.68
CA LYS A 328 32.56 22.02 -25.01
C LYS A 328 32.68 20.98 -26.12
N GLU A 329 33.64 20.06 -26.00
CA GLU A 329 33.80 18.96 -26.96
C GLU A 329 32.60 18.01 -26.93
N VAL A 330 32.14 17.63 -25.73
CA VAL A 330 30.97 16.76 -25.57
C VAL A 330 29.73 17.39 -26.16
N LEU A 331 29.44 18.65 -25.83
CA LEU A 331 28.30 19.36 -26.42
C LEU A 331 28.42 19.45 -27.94
N GLY A 332 29.62 19.74 -28.46
CA GLY A 332 29.86 19.79 -29.90
C GLY A 332 29.63 18.45 -30.63
N LYS A 333 29.71 17.32 -29.92
CA LYS A 333 29.52 15.97 -30.50
C LYS A 333 28.13 15.40 -30.25
N LYS A 334 27.56 15.64 -29.07
CA LYS A 334 26.32 15.00 -28.58
C LYS A 334 25.10 15.89 -28.66
N CYS A 335 25.21 17.15 -29.07
CA CYS A 335 24.04 18.04 -29.11
C CYS A 335 22.90 17.53 -29.98
N LYS A 336 23.19 16.74 -31.03
CA LYS A 336 22.15 16.05 -31.80
C LYS A 336 21.25 15.14 -30.94
N ASP A 337 21.84 14.40 -30.01
CA ASP A 337 21.14 13.46 -29.14
C ASP A 337 20.53 14.16 -27.91
N LEU A 338 21.20 15.23 -27.42
CA LEU A 338 20.78 15.97 -26.23
C LEU A 338 19.59 16.92 -26.47
N LYS A 339 19.25 17.24 -27.72
CA LYS A 339 18.10 18.11 -28.08
C LYS A 339 16.76 17.61 -27.54
N GLU A 340 16.63 16.30 -27.36
CA GLU A 340 15.41 15.67 -26.84
C GLU A 340 15.48 15.44 -25.32
N HIS A 341 16.64 15.70 -24.70
CA HIS A 341 16.83 15.49 -23.26
C HIS A 341 16.17 16.61 -22.45
N GLU A 342 15.31 16.26 -21.50
CA GLU A 342 14.50 17.19 -20.71
C GLU A 342 15.31 18.36 -20.11
N ILE A 343 16.47 18.04 -19.52
CA ILE A 343 17.34 18.99 -18.80
C ILE A 343 18.41 19.66 -19.70
N LEU A 344 18.92 18.98 -20.72
CA LEU A 344 20.10 19.41 -21.49
C LEU A 344 19.75 20.03 -22.84
N LYS A 345 18.51 19.88 -23.32
CA LYS A 345 18.04 20.40 -24.61
C LYS A 345 18.35 21.89 -24.82
N ASP A 346 18.23 22.70 -23.77
CA ASP A 346 18.36 24.16 -23.84
C ASP A 346 19.83 24.63 -23.94
N LEU A 347 20.79 23.71 -23.92
CA LEU A 347 22.22 23.98 -24.10
C LEU A 347 22.67 23.86 -25.56
N CYS A 348 21.80 23.31 -26.41
CA CYS A 348 22.06 23.08 -27.83
C CYS A 348 21.28 24.06 -28.71
N GLU A 349 21.84 24.41 -29.85
CA GLU A 349 21.17 25.20 -30.87
C GLU A 349 20.16 24.34 -31.62
N LYS A 350 18.97 24.89 -31.89
CA LYS A 350 17.88 24.18 -32.55
C LYS A 350 18.24 23.68 -33.96
N ASP A 351 19.04 24.45 -34.69
CA ASP A 351 19.17 24.27 -36.14
C ASP A 351 20.51 23.68 -36.64
N ASN A 352 21.56 23.60 -35.82
CA ASN A 352 22.89 23.20 -36.32
C ASN A 352 23.65 22.14 -35.49
N ASP A 353 22.96 21.47 -34.55
CA ASP A 353 23.52 20.41 -33.68
C ASP A 353 24.76 20.84 -32.87
N LYS A 354 24.96 22.15 -32.64
CA LYS A 354 26.07 22.69 -31.83
C LYS A 354 25.60 23.22 -30.47
N ALA A 355 26.56 23.46 -29.57
CA ALA A 355 26.33 24.17 -28.32
C ALA A 355 25.94 25.63 -28.58
N ASN A 356 24.91 26.13 -27.90
CA ASN A 356 24.56 27.55 -27.96
C ASN A 356 25.41 28.38 -26.97
N VAL A 357 25.17 29.70 -26.91
CA VAL A 357 25.87 30.61 -25.98
C VAL A 357 25.69 30.18 -24.52
N ASN A 358 24.47 29.77 -24.13
CA ASN A 358 24.18 29.30 -22.78
C ASN A 358 24.94 28.01 -22.44
N GLY A 359 24.98 27.03 -23.33
CA GLY A 359 25.77 25.81 -23.19
C GLY A 359 27.27 26.09 -23.04
N THR A 360 27.80 27.01 -23.84
CA THR A 360 29.21 27.44 -23.77
C THR A 360 29.53 28.11 -22.43
N ASN A 361 28.66 29.03 -21.97
CA ASN A 361 28.79 29.69 -20.68
C ASN A 361 28.72 28.66 -19.54
N LYS A 362 27.78 27.71 -19.62
CA LYS A 362 27.65 26.65 -18.62
C LYS A 362 28.91 25.80 -18.52
N CYS A 363 29.53 25.43 -19.64
CA CYS A 363 30.81 24.71 -19.63
C CYS A 363 31.93 25.51 -18.95
N ASN A 364 31.96 26.84 -19.11
CA ASN A 364 32.98 27.67 -18.44
C ASN A 364 32.78 27.70 -16.92
N GLU A 365 31.53 27.70 -16.43
CA GLU A 365 31.20 27.66 -14.99
C GLU A 365 31.49 26.30 -14.33
N LEU A 366 31.61 25.22 -15.11
CA LEU A 366 31.74 23.85 -14.57
C LEU A 366 32.99 23.65 -13.73
N GLN A 367 34.10 24.31 -14.06
CA GLN A 367 35.37 24.08 -13.38
C GLN A 367 35.31 24.52 -11.91
N GLU A 368 34.73 25.69 -11.63
CA GLU A 368 34.54 26.16 -10.26
C GLU A 368 33.54 25.28 -9.50
N LYS A 369 32.43 24.90 -10.16
CA LYS A 369 31.43 24.01 -9.57
C LYS A 369 32.02 22.64 -9.22
N GLN A 370 32.83 22.07 -10.10
CA GLN A 370 33.50 20.79 -9.86
C GLN A 370 34.43 20.88 -8.66
N ALA A 371 35.30 21.90 -8.60
CA ALA A 371 36.24 22.09 -7.49
C ALA A 371 35.51 22.23 -6.14
N LYS A 372 34.39 22.98 -6.10
CA LYS A 372 33.55 23.10 -4.91
C LYS A 372 32.89 21.77 -4.53
N SER A 373 32.41 21.02 -5.52
CA SER A 373 31.72 19.74 -5.31
C SER A 373 32.66 18.67 -4.79
N ILE A 374 33.90 18.61 -5.31
CA ILE A 374 34.97 17.73 -4.80
C ILE A 374 35.22 17.99 -3.32
N LYS A 375 35.47 19.25 -2.93
CA LYS A 375 35.71 19.63 -1.53
C LYS A 375 34.55 19.25 -0.61
N ASN A 376 33.32 19.48 -1.06
CA ASN A 376 32.12 19.13 -0.29
C ASN A 376 31.98 17.60 -0.13
N LEU A 377 32.16 16.84 -1.21
CA LEU A 377 32.08 15.39 -1.19
C LEU A 377 33.16 14.78 -0.28
N SER A 378 34.42 15.21 -0.40
CA SER A 378 35.51 14.75 0.46
C SER A 378 35.17 14.94 1.94
N LYS A 379 34.67 16.12 2.33
CA LYS A 379 34.26 16.41 3.70
C LYS A 379 33.11 15.52 4.16
N LYS A 380 32.13 15.24 3.29
CA LYS A 380 31.02 14.34 3.61
C LYS A 380 31.50 12.90 3.83
N ILE A 381 32.42 12.40 3.00
CA ILE A 381 33.00 11.05 3.12
C ILE A 381 33.85 10.95 4.41
N GLU A 382 34.65 11.98 4.70
CA GLU A 382 35.45 12.07 5.92
C GLU A 382 34.58 12.03 7.18
N ASN A 383 33.47 12.78 7.20
CA ASN A 383 32.50 12.76 8.31
C ASN A 383 31.84 11.39 8.53
N LYS A 384 31.93 10.46 7.57
CA LYS A 384 31.45 9.08 7.70
C LYS A 384 32.55 8.11 8.12
N HIS A 385 33.76 8.60 8.43
CA HIS A 385 34.94 7.82 8.79
C HIS A 385 35.37 6.85 7.69
N LEU A 386 35.30 7.30 6.44
CA LEU A 386 35.67 6.51 5.24
C LEU A 386 36.97 7.02 4.58
N THR A 387 37.69 7.85 5.34
CA THR A 387 39.01 8.39 4.99
C THR A 387 39.98 7.89 6.06
N ALA A 388 41.11 7.30 5.65
CA ALA A 388 42.15 6.87 6.58
C ALA A 388 43.00 8.07 7.03
N ASN A 389 43.96 7.83 7.95
CA ASN A 389 44.93 8.86 8.35
C ASN A 389 45.69 9.43 7.15
N ASP A 390 45.98 8.58 6.17
CA ASP A 390 46.31 9.01 4.82
C ASP A 390 44.99 9.15 4.04
N PRO A 391 44.62 10.37 3.61
CA PRO A 391 43.36 10.60 2.92
C PRO A 391 43.24 9.86 1.58
N ASN A 392 44.35 9.39 1.03
CA ASN A 392 44.41 8.61 -0.21
C ASN A 392 44.67 7.11 0.02
N ALA A 393 44.45 6.58 1.23
CA ALA A 393 44.60 5.15 1.49
C ALA A 393 43.27 4.37 1.45
N ILE A 394 43.36 3.11 0.99
CA ILE A 394 42.27 2.13 1.12
C ILE A 394 42.17 1.67 2.56
N ILE A 395 40.94 1.67 3.09
CA ILE A 395 40.59 1.10 4.39
C ILE A 395 40.36 -0.40 4.23
N MET A 396 40.86 -1.20 5.17
CA MET A 396 40.66 -2.64 5.18
C MET A 396 39.19 -3.01 5.39
N TRP A 397 38.74 -4.11 4.78
CA TRP A 397 37.35 -4.55 4.89
C TRP A 397 36.85 -4.67 6.33
N ASN A 398 37.67 -5.20 7.24
CA ASN A 398 37.28 -5.40 8.64
C ASN A 398 37.16 -4.10 9.44
N ASP A 399 37.90 -3.06 9.07
CA ASP A 399 37.95 -1.77 9.76
C ASP A 399 37.00 -0.74 9.11
N LEU A 400 36.44 -1.09 7.97
CA LEU A 400 35.54 -0.25 7.20
C LEU A 400 34.22 0.01 7.97
N SER A 401 33.93 1.28 8.21
CA SER A 401 32.67 1.74 8.84
C SER A 401 31.47 1.46 7.95
N THR A 402 30.38 0.95 8.52
CA THR A 402 29.08 0.77 7.86
C THR A 402 27.98 1.68 8.42
N PHE A 403 28.38 2.74 9.13
CA PHE A 403 27.50 3.79 9.69
C PHE A 403 26.96 4.75 8.62
N LEU A 404 26.31 4.17 7.62
CA LEU A 404 25.71 4.87 6.49
C LEU A 404 24.22 4.56 6.45
N THR A 405 23.39 5.56 6.13
CA THR A 405 22.00 5.31 5.72
C THR A 405 21.96 4.80 4.28
N GLU A 406 20.85 4.19 3.87
CA GLU A 406 20.62 3.90 2.45
C GLU A 406 20.59 5.18 1.59
N LYS A 407 20.16 6.30 2.17
CA LYS A 407 20.22 7.62 1.54
C LYS A 407 21.66 8.09 1.35
N ASP A 408 22.52 7.93 2.37
CA ASP A 408 23.95 8.26 2.28
C ASP A 408 24.60 7.50 1.13
N CYS A 409 24.37 6.17 1.02
CA CYS A 409 24.91 5.38 -0.08
C CYS A 409 24.42 5.88 -1.44
N ARG A 410 23.11 6.02 -1.65
CA ARG A 410 22.55 6.52 -2.93
C ARG A 410 23.07 7.90 -3.31
N THR A 411 23.15 8.83 -2.35
CA THR A 411 23.61 10.20 -2.61
C THR A 411 25.11 10.26 -2.86
N LEU A 412 25.92 9.69 -1.97
CA LEU A 412 27.37 9.84 -2.04
C LEU A 412 27.99 8.97 -3.14
N GLU A 413 27.46 7.76 -3.40
CA GLU A 413 27.94 6.94 -4.53
C GLU A 413 27.61 7.60 -5.86
N SER A 414 26.43 8.22 -5.98
CA SER A 414 26.05 9.01 -7.15
C SER A 414 26.96 10.24 -7.28
N ASP A 415 27.22 11.00 -6.21
CA ASP A 415 28.17 12.14 -6.27
C ASP A 415 29.58 11.68 -6.71
N CYS A 416 30.05 10.53 -6.23
CA CYS A 416 31.30 9.90 -6.66
C CYS A 416 31.31 9.51 -8.14
N LEU A 417 30.20 9.02 -8.68
CA LEU A 417 30.09 8.69 -10.10
C LEU A 417 30.24 9.94 -10.96
N TYR A 418 29.53 11.02 -10.62
CA TYR A 418 29.51 12.26 -11.39
C TYR A 418 30.85 13.03 -11.33
N LEU A 419 31.66 12.79 -10.30
CA LEU A 419 32.98 13.39 -10.11
C LEU A 419 34.15 12.42 -10.37
N LYS A 420 33.89 11.28 -11.02
CA LYS A 420 34.90 10.25 -11.28
C LYS A 420 36.06 10.77 -12.17
N GLY A 421 37.25 10.19 -11.97
CA GLY A 421 38.47 10.58 -12.68
C GLY A 421 39.24 11.75 -12.05
N GLN A 422 38.98 12.02 -10.76
CA GLN A 422 39.73 12.97 -9.94
C GLN A 422 40.56 12.22 -8.91
N ASP A 423 41.89 12.36 -8.96
CA ASP A 423 42.82 11.57 -8.14
C ASP A 423 42.52 11.69 -6.64
N SER A 424 42.15 12.89 -6.19
CA SER A 424 41.79 13.17 -4.78
C SER A 424 40.53 12.46 -4.27
N LEU A 425 39.69 11.91 -5.16
CA LEU A 425 38.46 11.21 -4.80
C LEU A 425 38.51 9.71 -5.09
N GLU A 426 39.51 9.21 -5.82
CA GLU A 426 39.55 7.82 -6.27
C GLU A 426 39.47 6.83 -5.10
N LYS A 427 40.30 7.05 -4.07
CA LYS A 427 40.40 6.18 -2.89
C LYS A 427 39.24 6.40 -1.90
N PRO A 428 38.86 7.64 -1.55
CA PRO A 428 37.66 7.91 -0.76
C PRO A 428 36.38 7.31 -1.35
N CYS A 429 36.15 7.47 -2.66
CA CYS A 429 34.98 6.89 -3.34
C CYS A 429 35.05 5.36 -3.39
N SER A 430 36.24 4.77 -3.53
CA SER A 430 36.43 3.32 -3.46
C SER A 430 36.12 2.76 -2.07
N ASN A 431 36.50 3.48 -1.01
CA ASN A 431 36.14 3.12 0.37
C ASN A 431 34.63 3.24 0.61
N LEU A 432 34.00 4.33 0.13
CA LEU A 432 32.56 4.52 0.21
C LEU A 432 31.78 3.40 -0.46
N LYS A 433 32.16 3.05 -1.69
CA LYS A 433 31.50 1.98 -2.45
C LYS A 433 31.67 0.62 -1.77
N ALA A 434 32.87 0.33 -1.25
CA ALA A 434 33.11 -0.86 -0.45
C ALA A 434 32.26 -0.87 0.84
N ALA A 435 32.03 0.29 1.47
CA ALA A 435 31.21 0.42 2.68
C ALA A 435 29.74 0.15 2.42
N CYS A 436 29.20 0.70 1.33
CA CYS A 436 27.83 0.46 0.92
C CYS A 436 27.61 -1.01 0.57
N TYR A 437 28.57 -1.64 -0.13
CA TYR A 437 28.48 -3.06 -0.43
C TYR A 437 28.61 -3.93 0.83
N LYS A 438 29.56 -3.63 1.73
CA LYS A 438 29.70 -4.32 3.02
C LYS A 438 28.42 -4.23 3.83
N LYS A 439 27.85 -3.03 3.95
CA LYS A 439 26.58 -2.81 4.65
C LYS A 439 25.45 -3.67 4.07
N GLY A 440 25.36 -3.75 2.74
CA GLY A 440 24.34 -4.57 2.08
C GLY A 440 24.51 -6.06 2.36
N LEU A 441 25.74 -6.58 2.29
CA LEU A 441 26.05 -7.98 2.58
C LEU A 441 25.78 -8.33 4.06
N GLU A 442 26.25 -7.48 4.98
CA GLU A 442 26.03 -7.63 6.42
C GLU A 442 24.53 -7.54 6.77
N ALA A 443 23.75 -6.68 6.11
CA ALA A 443 22.32 -6.56 6.38
C ALA A 443 21.57 -7.87 6.15
N VAL A 444 21.89 -8.63 5.10
CA VAL A 444 21.26 -9.94 4.83
C VAL A 444 21.58 -10.94 5.95
N ALA A 445 22.83 -10.98 6.42
CA ALA A 445 23.23 -11.86 7.52
C ALA A 445 22.63 -11.41 8.87
N ASN A 446 22.61 -10.10 9.12
CA ASN A 446 22.05 -9.50 10.32
C ASN A 446 20.54 -9.75 10.40
N GLU A 447 19.78 -9.55 9.32
CA GLU A 447 18.34 -9.83 9.27
C GLU A 447 18.05 -11.29 9.58
N ALA A 448 18.81 -12.24 9.00
CA ALA A 448 18.65 -13.67 9.27
C ALA A 448 18.86 -14.03 10.75
N LEU A 449 19.81 -13.39 11.43
CA LEU A 449 20.05 -13.57 12.87
C LEU A 449 19.00 -12.85 13.72
N GLN A 450 18.71 -11.59 13.41
CA GLN A 450 17.76 -10.75 14.17
C GLN A 450 16.35 -11.34 14.13
N ASP A 451 15.92 -11.91 12.99
CA ASP A 451 14.61 -12.55 12.86
C ASP A 451 14.39 -13.70 13.84
N LYS A 452 15.46 -14.43 14.17
CA LYS A 452 15.45 -15.53 15.15
C LYS A 452 15.69 -15.07 16.58
N LEU A 453 16.22 -13.86 16.76
CA LEU A 453 16.57 -13.27 18.05
C LEU A 453 15.61 -12.15 18.49
N ARG A 454 14.49 -11.97 17.80
CA ARG A 454 13.51 -10.92 18.11
C ARG A 454 13.07 -10.95 19.58
N GLY A 455 13.03 -9.77 20.18
CA GLY A 455 12.72 -9.58 21.60
C GLY A 455 13.89 -9.93 22.55
N LYS A 456 15.07 -10.30 22.05
CA LYS A 456 16.28 -10.58 22.87
C LYS A 456 17.39 -9.56 22.66
N LEU A 457 17.24 -8.64 21.71
CA LEU A 457 18.29 -7.68 21.30
C LEU A 457 18.22 -6.38 22.11
N HIS A 458 17.25 -6.24 23.00
CA HIS A 458 17.15 -5.11 23.91
C HIS A 458 17.83 -5.42 25.25
N GLY A 459 18.90 -4.68 25.57
CA GLY A 459 19.57 -4.77 26.86
C GLY A 459 20.89 -4.00 26.87
N SER A 460 21.47 -3.83 28.06
CA SER A 460 22.67 -3.00 28.25
C SER A 460 23.62 -3.51 29.35
N ASN A 461 23.28 -4.58 30.07
CA ASN A 461 24.13 -5.12 31.14
C ASN A 461 24.94 -6.34 30.67
N GLY A 462 25.98 -6.70 31.44
CA GLY A 462 26.88 -7.81 31.10
C GLY A 462 26.16 -9.15 30.98
N THR A 463 25.23 -9.45 31.90
CA THR A 463 24.45 -10.70 31.89
C THR A 463 23.59 -10.84 30.63
N TRP A 464 22.94 -9.76 30.20
CA TRP A 464 22.21 -9.73 28.93
C TRP A 464 23.13 -10.00 27.75
N PHE A 465 24.31 -9.37 27.72
CA PHE A 465 25.25 -9.52 26.62
C PHE A 465 25.79 -10.97 26.52
N GLU A 466 26.01 -11.64 27.64
CA GLU A 466 26.35 -13.07 27.68
C GLU A 466 25.18 -13.95 27.20
N ASN A 467 23.96 -13.67 27.65
CA ASN A 467 22.76 -14.42 27.23
C ASN A 467 22.44 -14.23 25.74
N LEU A 468 22.70 -13.03 25.20
CA LEU A 468 22.58 -12.75 23.77
C LEU A 468 23.58 -13.58 22.97
N GLN A 469 24.83 -13.66 23.42
CA GLN A 469 25.84 -14.51 22.76
C GLN A 469 25.43 -15.99 22.78
N LYS A 470 24.94 -16.51 23.91
CA LYS A 470 24.43 -17.90 24.00
C LYS A 470 23.26 -18.13 23.04
N SER A 471 22.31 -17.20 22.99
CA SER A 471 21.19 -17.28 22.04
C SER A 471 21.66 -17.24 20.59
N LEU A 472 22.68 -16.43 20.28
CA LEU A 472 23.28 -16.34 18.96
C LEU A 472 23.97 -17.64 18.55
N VAL A 473 24.69 -18.30 19.46
CA VAL A 473 25.29 -19.62 19.25
C VAL A 473 24.23 -20.63 18.82
N GLU A 474 23.10 -20.70 19.52
CA GLU A 474 22.00 -21.62 19.17
C GLU A 474 21.42 -21.33 17.78
N VAL A 475 21.15 -20.05 17.49
CA VAL A 475 20.64 -19.65 16.17
C VAL A 475 21.65 -19.98 15.06
N CYS A 476 22.93 -19.76 15.30
CA CYS A 476 24.01 -20.07 14.36
C CYS A 476 24.09 -21.57 14.01
N LYS A 477 23.68 -22.47 14.92
CA LYS A 477 23.60 -23.91 14.62
C LYS A 477 22.57 -24.22 13.55
N GLU A 478 21.45 -23.50 13.52
CA GLU A 478 20.37 -23.69 12.53
C GLU A 478 20.71 -23.06 11.17
N LEU A 479 21.60 -22.07 11.13
CA LEU A 479 21.87 -21.27 9.95
C LEU A 479 23.21 -21.58 9.26
N LYS A 480 23.86 -22.69 9.60
CA LYS A 480 25.16 -23.09 9.02
C LYS A 480 25.11 -23.12 7.49
N GLY A 481 26.13 -22.56 6.85
CA GLY A 481 26.32 -22.61 5.39
C GLY A 481 25.42 -21.70 4.56
N LYS A 482 24.68 -20.75 5.17
CA LYS A 482 23.79 -19.85 4.41
C LYS A 482 24.50 -18.69 3.70
N SER A 483 25.53 -18.09 4.30
CA SER A 483 26.41 -17.09 3.66
C SER A 483 27.76 -17.01 4.38
N ASP A 484 28.77 -16.44 3.70
CA ASP A 484 30.10 -16.26 4.27
C ASP A 484 30.11 -15.20 5.38
N GLU A 485 29.33 -14.11 5.24
CA GLU A 485 29.17 -13.08 6.28
C GLU A 485 28.53 -13.65 7.55
N LEU A 486 27.53 -14.51 7.38
CA LEU A 486 26.89 -15.19 8.50
C LEU A 486 27.87 -16.13 9.20
N PHE A 487 28.69 -16.85 8.43
CA PHE A 487 29.76 -17.67 8.99
C PHE A 487 30.72 -16.83 9.85
N VAL A 488 31.20 -15.70 9.33
CA VAL A 488 32.11 -14.80 10.06
C VAL A 488 31.48 -14.30 11.38
N LEU A 489 30.19 -13.92 11.36
CA LEU A 489 29.48 -13.51 12.59
C LEU A 489 29.36 -14.68 13.57
N CYS A 490 28.96 -15.86 13.09
CA CYS A 490 28.73 -17.02 13.94
C CYS A 490 30.00 -17.53 14.63
N VAL A 491 31.16 -17.51 13.96
CA VAL A 491 32.43 -17.91 14.59
C VAL A 491 33.00 -16.83 15.52
N GLN A 492 32.38 -15.64 15.61
CA GLN A 492 32.78 -14.56 16.52
C GLN A 492 31.58 -14.02 17.33
N PRO A 493 30.95 -14.81 18.24
CA PRO A 493 29.70 -14.42 18.89
C PRO A 493 29.72 -13.08 19.62
N LYS A 494 30.84 -12.75 20.30
CA LYS A 494 31.03 -11.46 20.97
C LYS A 494 30.95 -10.29 19.98
N LYS A 495 31.64 -10.40 18.84
CA LYS A 495 31.63 -9.37 17.79
C LYS A 495 30.25 -9.30 17.13
N ALA A 496 29.64 -10.45 16.84
CA ALA A 496 28.32 -10.52 16.24
C ALA A 496 27.24 -9.88 17.14
N ALA A 497 27.25 -10.14 18.44
CA ALA A 497 26.32 -9.51 19.38
C ALA A 497 26.43 -7.97 19.34
N LEU A 498 27.65 -7.42 19.28
CA LEU A 498 27.87 -5.98 19.14
C LEU A 498 27.38 -5.45 17.79
N VAL A 499 27.72 -6.13 16.69
CA VAL A 499 27.29 -5.75 15.33
C VAL A 499 25.77 -5.74 15.22
N LEU A 500 25.08 -6.80 15.67
CA LEU A 500 23.62 -6.91 15.61
C LEU A 500 22.92 -5.85 16.47
N SER A 501 23.42 -5.60 17.69
CA SER A 501 22.84 -4.60 18.60
C SER A 501 23.03 -3.20 18.04
N THR A 502 24.20 -2.94 17.46
CA THR A 502 24.53 -1.65 16.85
C THR A 502 23.70 -1.41 15.59
N ASP A 503 23.63 -2.39 14.68
CA ASP A 503 22.80 -2.34 13.48
C ASP A 503 21.33 -2.08 13.83
N LEU A 504 20.77 -2.81 14.80
CA LEU A 504 19.39 -2.63 15.24
C LEU A 504 19.13 -1.20 15.76
N ARG A 505 20.06 -0.68 16.57
CA ARG A 505 19.96 0.68 17.09
C ARG A 505 19.99 1.72 15.96
N PHE A 506 20.89 1.57 15.00
CA PHE A 506 20.95 2.47 13.85
C PHE A 506 19.68 2.37 12.99
N ARG A 507 19.19 1.16 12.71
CA ARG A 507 17.93 0.96 11.99
C ARG A 507 16.76 1.64 12.71
N ALA A 508 16.71 1.57 14.04
CA ALA A 508 15.69 2.26 14.82
C ALA A 508 15.81 3.79 14.76
N ILE A 509 17.03 4.34 14.84
CA ILE A 509 17.28 5.78 14.70
C ILE A 509 16.84 6.27 13.30
N PHE A 510 17.21 5.55 12.24
CA PHE A 510 16.84 5.93 10.87
C PHE A 510 15.35 5.76 10.62
N LEU A 511 14.72 4.71 11.15
CA LEU A 511 13.28 4.57 11.09
C LEU A 511 12.59 5.74 11.82
N ARG A 512 13.13 6.18 12.96
CA ARG A 512 12.58 7.34 13.67
C ARG A 512 12.62 8.61 12.83
N GLU A 513 13.68 8.84 12.06
CA GLU A 513 13.77 9.96 11.12
C GLU A 513 12.67 9.87 10.05
N GLN A 514 12.51 8.69 9.42
CA GLN A 514 11.44 8.45 8.44
C GLN A 514 10.04 8.65 9.04
N LEU A 515 9.82 8.16 10.26
CA LEU A 515 8.57 8.33 10.98
C LEU A 515 8.31 9.80 11.31
N ASN A 516 9.33 10.58 11.69
CA ASN A 516 9.15 12.02 11.94
C ASN A 516 8.73 12.78 10.67
N GLU A 517 9.17 12.34 9.49
CA GLU A 517 8.79 12.97 8.21
C GLU A 517 7.39 12.57 7.74
N LYS A 518 6.94 11.34 8.03
CA LYS A 518 5.76 10.74 7.36
C LYS A 518 4.60 10.37 8.28
N ARG A 519 4.82 10.12 9.58
CA ARG A 519 3.80 9.49 10.44
C ARG A 519 2.53 10.32 10.64
N ASP A 520 2.64 11.64 10.54
CA ASP A 520 1.53 12.55 10.82
C ASP A 520 0.56 12.61 9.62
N TYR A 521 1.09 12.40 8.40
CA TYR A 521 0.33 12.38 7.14
C TYR A 521 0.79 11.22 6.23
N PRO A 522 0.58 9.95 6.65
CA PRO A 522 1.07 8.81 5.90
C PRO A 522 0.20 8.55 4.67
N THR A 523 0.82 8.13 3.57
CA THR A 523 0.14 7.52 2.42
C THR A 523 -0.15 6.04 2.67
N GLU A 524 -0.93 5.39 1.80
CA GLU A 524 -1.16 3.95 1.90
C GLU A 524 0.14 3.13 1.78
N THR A 525 1.05 3.57 0.92
CA THR A 525 2.38 2.96 0.76
C THR A 525 3.22 3.17 2.02
N ASP A 526 3.23 4.39 2.60
CA ASP A 526 3.92 4.66 3.86
C ASP A 526 3.38 3.76 4.98
N CYS A 527 2.06 3.56 5.07
CA CYS A 527 1.48 2.65 6.05
C CYS A 527 1.98 1.21 5.86
N LYS A 528 1.92 0.66 4.64
CA LYS A 528 2.38 -0.71 4.37
C LYS A 528 3.87 -0.90 4.72
N GLU A 529 4.72 0.04 4.33
CA GLU A 529 6.17 -0.06 4.52
C GLU A 529 6.58 0.22 5.98
N LEU A 530 6.11 1.33 6.55
CA LEU A 530 6.56 1.79 7.86
C LEU A 530 5.90 1.01 9.01
N GLU A 531 4.64 0.56 8.88
CA GLU A 531 4.01 -0.32 9.88
C GLU A 531 4.79 -1.65 10.01
N GLU A 532 5.25 -2.21 8.88
CA GLU A 532 6.07 -3.43 8.89
C GLU A 532 7.44 -3.18 9.55
N LYS A 533 8.12 -2.08 9.21
CA LYS A 533 9.38 -1.71 9.89
C LYS A 533 9.17 -1.49 11.40
N CYS A 534 8.07 -0.84 11.79
CA CYS A 534 7.66 -0.67 13.18
C CYS A 534 7.40 -2.00 13.89
N ARG A 535 6.76 -2.95 13.21
CA ARG A 535 6.51 -4.30 13.74
C ARG A 535 7.81 -5.07 13.96
N VAL A 536 8.73 -5.00 12.98
CA VAL A 536 10.01 -5.71 13.02
C VAL A 536 10.95 -5.14 14.09
N LEU A 537 11.13 -3.81 14.12
CA LEU A 537 12.08 -3.17 15.04
C LEU A 537 11.49 -2.84 16.42
N GLY A 538 10.17 -2.71 16.53
CA GLY A 538 9.50 -2.24 17.75
C GLY A 538 9.58 -3.22 18.92
N GLN A 539 9.88 -4.50 18.67
CA GLN A 539 10.07 -5.50 19.72
C GLN A 539 11.38 -5.30 20.49
N ASP A 540 12.38 -4.69 19.86
CA ASP A 540 13.73 -4.55 20.41
C ASP A 540 14.17 -3.08 20.55
N SER A 541 13.34 -2.11 20.12
CA SER A 541 13.64 -0.68 20.25
C SER A 541 12.52 0.11 20.92
N LYS A 542 12.83 0.68 22.09
CA LYS A 542 11.93 1.60 22.81
C LYS A 542 11.84 2.98 22.15
N GLU A 543 12.85 3.38 21.37
CA GLU A 543 12.97 4.73 20.80
C GLU A 543 11.90 5.03 19.73
N ILE A 544 11.40 4.01 19.05
CA ILE A 544 10.40 4.11 17.98
C ILE A 544 8.97 3.82 18.46
N LYS A 545 8.78 3.40 19.71
CA LYS A 545 7.47 2.95 20.23
C LYS A 545 6.37 4.01 20.02
N TRP A 546 6.62 5.25 20.43
CA TRP A 546 5.66 6.34 20.29
C TRP A 546 5.46 6.79 18.84
N PRO A 547 6.51 7.06 18.05
CA PRO A 547 6.36 7.33 16.61
C PRO A 547 5.56 6.25 15.86
N CYS A 548 5.79 4.97 16.15
CA CYS A 548 5.06 3.86 15.55
C CYS A 548 3.60 3.80 16.00
N PHE A 549 3.32 4.09 17.28
CA PHE A 549 1.95 4.20 17.77
C PHE A 549 1.16 5.29 17.04
N THR A 550 1.77 6.48 16.88
CA THR A 550 1.20 7.59 16.12
C THR A 550 0.95 7.19 14.66
N LEU A 551 1.94 6.60 13.98
CA LEU A 551 1.77 6.08 12.61
C LEU A 551 0.57 5.13 12.53
N ASN A 552 0.50 4.10 13.39
CA ASN A 552 -0.60 3.13 13.38
C ASN A 552 -1.96 3.80 13.57
N GLN A 553 -2.05 4.83 14.43
CA GLN A 553 -3.29 5.58 14.62
C GLN A 553 -3.70 6.33 13.34
N HIS A 554 -2.76 7.00 12.68
CA HIS A 554 -3.03 7.71 11.42
C HIS A 554 -3.34 6.75 10.27
N CYS A 555 -2.66 5.61 10.18
CA CYS A 555 -2.95 4.57 9.21
C CYS A 555 -4.31 3.91 9.43
N ASN A 556 -4.70 3.66 10.68
CA ASN A 556 -6.05 3.20 11.01
C ASN A 556 -7.13 4.23 10.63
N ARG A 557 -6.86 5.52 10.85
CA ARG A 557 -7.75 6.62 10.42
C ARG A 557 -7.87 6.66 8.89
N LEU A 558 -6.75 6.54 8.16
CA LEU A 558 -6.74 6.49 6.70
C LEU A 558 -7.57 5.31 6.18
N ARG A 559 -7.37 4.11 6.72
CA ARG A 559 -8.13 2.91 6.36
C ARG A 559 -9.64 3.07 6.67
N ASN A 560 -9.99 3.63 7.82
CA ASN A 560 -11.39 3.89 8.19
C ASN A 560 -12.05 4.96 7.28
N ALA A 561 -11.30 6.00 6.89
CA ALA A 561 -11.76 7.01 5.95
C ALA A 561 -12.00 6.41 4.55
N GLN A 562 -11.12 5.51 4.08
CA GLN A 562 -11.31 4.79 2.80
C GLN A 562 -12.55 3.89 2.82
N GLU A 563 -12.78 3.14 3.91
CA GLU A 563 -13.99 2.33 4.08
C GLU A 563 -15.26 3.18 4.11
N LEU A 564 -15.19 4.33 4.78
CA LEU A 564 -16.29 5.30 4.82
C LEU A 564 -16.55 5.92 3.45
N GLU A 565 -15.50 6.33 2.74
CA GLU A 565 -15.60 6.85 1.37
C GLU A 565 -16.36 5.87 0.48
N GLU A 566 -15.97 4.60 0.46
CA GLU A 566 -16.61 3.56 -0.35
C GLU A 566 -18.11 3.46 -0.03
N LYS A 567 -18.46 3.48 1.26
CA LYS A 567 -19.86 3.45 1.70
C LYS A 567 -20.63 4.69 1.24
N LEU A 568 -20.05 5.88 1.39
CA LEU A 568 -20.69 7.14 1.00
C LEU A 568 -20.90 7.23 -0.51
N LEU A 569 -19.97 6.71 -1.31
CA LEU A 569 -20.06 6.62 -2.77
C LEU A 569 -21.13 5.61 -3.22
N VAL A 570 -21.20 4.42 -2.61
CA VAL A 570 -22.25 3.43 -2.89
C VAL A 570 -23.65 4.01 -2.60
N GLU A 571 -23.76 4.80 -1.54
CA GLU A 571 -25.00 5.49 -1.17
C GLU A 571 -25.27 6.76 -2.00
N LYS A 572 -24.41 7.08 -2.98
CA LYS A 572 -24.53 8.25 -3.88
C LYS A 572 -24.62 9.58 -3.12
N THR A 573 -23.81 9.69 -2.07
CA THR A 573 -23.73 10.90 -1.25
C THR A 573 -23.16 12.04 -2.09
N LYS A 574 -23.85 13.17 -2.15
CA LYS A 574 -23.45 14.27 -3.03
C LYS A 574 -22.17 14.97 -2.57
N ASP A 575 -21.47 15.66 -3.48
CA ASP A 575 -20.39 16.64 -3.20
C ASP A 575 -19.37 16.19 -2.13
N LEU A 576 -18.90 14.94 -2.20
CA LEU A 576 -17.91 14.42 -1.24
C LEU A 576 -16.52 14.99 -1.48
N ASP A 577 -16.27 15.50 -2.68
CA ASP A 577 -15.06 16.25 -3.06
C ASP A 577 -14.93 17.61 -2.35
N ASN A 578 -15.92 18.01 -1.55
CA ASN A 578 -15.90 19.23 -0.77
C ASN A 578 -15.94 18.92 0.73
N VAL A 579 -14.96 19.45 1.46
CA VAL A 579 -14.79 19.20 2.90
C VAL A 579 -16.01 19.64 3.71
N ASP A 580 -16.58 20.82 3.45
CA ASP A 580 -17.73 21.34 4.20
C ASP A 580 -18.98 20.49 3.98
N SER A 581 -19.26 20.14 2.73
CA SER A 581 -20.39 19.29 2.35
C SER A 581 -20.24 17.87 2.92
N CYS A 582 -19.05 17.29 2.85
CA CYS A 582 -18.72 16.03 3.49
C CYS A 582 -18.96 16.11 5.00
N THR A 583 -18.43 17.15 5.67
CA THR A 583 -18.49 17.29 7.14
C THR A 583 -19.93 17.42 7.61
N LYS A 584 -20.76 18.21 6.91
CA LYS A 584 -22.19 18.33 7.21
C LYS A 584 -22.91 16.98 7.12
N LYS A 585 -22.66 16.22 6.05
CA LYS A 585 -23.30 14.92 5.82
C LYS A 585 -22.79 13.85 6.78
N LEU A 586 -21.51 13.91 7.14
CA LEU A 586 -20.90 13.01 8.11
C LEU A 586 -21.47 13.26 9.51
N ASN A 587 -21.67 14.52 9.92
CA ASN A 587 -22.34 14.87 11.18
C ASN A 587 -23.71 14.21 11.31
N GLU A 588 -24.59 14.43 10.32
CA GLU A 588 -25.94 13.84 10.31
C GLU A 588 -25.92 12.31 10.43
N ARG A 589 -24.91 11.65 9.84
CA ARG A 589 -24.73 10.20 9.88
C ARG A 589 -24.13 9.72 11.20
N CYS A 590 -23.19 10.44 11.77
CA CYS A 590 -22.54 10.10 13.03
C CYS A 590 -23.53 10.17 14.19
N ASP A 591 -24.41 11.17 14.22
CA ASP A 591 -25.50 11.25 15.20
C ASP A 591 -26.42 10.01 15.11
N ASN A 592 -26.72 9.58 13.88
CA ASN A 592 -27.52 8.40 13.62
C ASN A 592 -26.79 7.09 14.04
N TRP A 593 -25.49 6.96 13.74
CA TRP A 593 -24.71 5.77 14.10
C TRP A 593 -24.46 5.65 15.61
N ASN A 594 -24.23 6.78 16.29
CA ASN A 594 -24.13 6.85 17.75
C ASN A 594 -25.44 6.41 18.40
N THR A 595 -26.58 6.88 17.89
CA THR A 595 -27.93 6.47 18.37
C THR A 595 -28.17 4.96 18.19
N LYS A 596 -27.54 4.33 17.19
CA LYS A 596 -27.64 2.88 16.94
C LYS A 596 -26.52 2.05 17.59
N ARG A 597 -25.62 2.65 18.38
CA ARG A 597 -24.41 2.00 18.95
C ARG A 597 -23.57 1.22 17.91
N LYS A 598 -23.45 1.73 16.68
CA LYS A 598 -22.65 1.09 15.62
C LYS A 598 -21.21 1.59 15.68
N THR A 599 -20.27 0.74 16.12
CA THR A 599 -18.88 1.11 16.36
C THR A 599 -17.95 1.15 15.12
N LEU A 600 -18.50 0.95 13.91
CA LEU A 600 -17.68 0.69 12.71
C LEU A 600 -16.94 1.94 12.20
N PHE A 601 -17.47 3.14 12.47
CA PHE A 601 -16.92 4.42 11.98
C PHE A 601 -16.62 5.40 13.13
N ASP A 602 -16.40 4.90 14.34
CA ASP A 602 -16.19 5.75 15.53
C ASP A 602 -15.00 6.69 15.33
N LEU A 603 -13.91 6.20 14.71
CA LEU A 603 -12.74 7.03 14.42
C LEU A 603 -13.05 8.17 13.43
N ALA A 604 -13.83 7.88 12.39
CA ALA A 604 -14.30 8.89 11.45
C ALA A 604 -15.24 9.91 12.12
N CYS A 605 -16.12 9.45 13.02
CA CYS A 605 -17.05 10.32 13.74
C CYS A 605 -16.41 11.17 14.83
N ILE A 606 -15.29 10.72 15.41
CA ILE A 606 -14.49 11.50 16.37
C ILE A 606 -13.66 12.56 15.64
N ALA A 607 -13.13 12.24 14.46
CA ALA A 607 -12.24 13.10 13.68
C ALA A 607 -12.84 13.49 12.33
N GLN A 608 -14.04 14.08 12.34
CA GLN A 608 -14.83 14.31 11.13
C GLN A 608 -14.13 15.22 10.12
N GLU A 609 -13.54 16.33 10.57
CA GLU A 609 -12.88 17.29 9.70
C GLU A 609 -11.70 16.64 8.95
N THR A 610 -10.80 15.98 9.69
CA THR A 610 -9.65 15.26 9.10
C THR A 610 -10.12 14.13 8.18
N THR A 611 -11.17 13.41 8.56
CA THR A 611 -11.74 12.34 7.73
C THR A 611 -12.28 12.89 6.43
N CYS A 612 -13.04 13.99 6.48
CA CYS A 612 -13.58 14.63 5.29
C CYS A 612 -12.52 15.30 4.42
N GLN A 613 -11.40 15.78 4.99
CA GLN A 613 -10.25 16.22 4.21
C GLN A 613 -9.61 15.06 3.42
N ILE A 614 -9.48 13.88 4.02
CA ILE A 614 -8.97 12.67 3.35
C ILE A 614 -9.92 12.25 2.22
N ILE A 615 -11.22 12.14 2.53
CA ILE A 615 -12.26 11.73 1.59
C ILE A 615 -12.33 12.71 0.42
N ALA A 616 -12.39 14.01 0.68
CA ALA A 616 -12.52 15.03 -0.36
C ALA A 616 -11.35 14.98 -1.35
N LYS A 617 -10.11 14.95 -0.85
CA LYS A 617 -8.91 14.83 -1.70
C LYS A 617 -8.90 13.53 -2.51
N SER A 618 -9.30 12.42 -1.90
CA SER A 618 -9.33 11.12 -2.60
C SER A 618 -10.40 11.08 -3.68
N VAL A 619 -11.60 11.57 -3.39
CA VAL A 619 -12.70 11.64 -4.35
C VAL A 619 -12.33 12.56 -5.49
N GLU A 620 -11.85 13.78 -5.21
CA GLU A 620 -11.37 14.74 -6.23
C GLU A 620 -10.36 14.09 -7.19
N PHE A 621 -9.30 13.46 -6.64
CA PHE A 621 -8.29 12.75 -7.44
C PHE A 621 -8.88 11.63 -8.31
N LYS A 622 -9.79 10.80 -7.75
CA LYS A 622 -10.45 9.71 -8.48
C LYS A 622 -11.38 10.22 -9.57
N CYS A 623 -12.06 11.35 -9.34
CA CYS A 623 -12.91 12.01 -10.32
C CYS A 623 -12.07 12.49 -11.52
N ASP A 624 -10.93 13.14 -11.26
CA ASP A 624 -10.02 13.63 -12.30
C ASP A 624 -9.43 12.48 -13.12
N THR A 625 -8.96 11.44 -12.43
CA THR A 625 -8.40 10.25 -13.07
C THR A 625 -9.42 9.56 -13.98
N LEU A 626 -10.66 9.40 -13.52
CA LEU A 626 -11.74 8.83 -14.32
C LEU A 626 -12.02 9.66 -15.57
N LYS A 627 -12.08 10.99 -15.41
CA LYS A 627 -12.30 11.93 -16.50
C LYS A 627 -11.20 11.84 -17.55
N ASP A 628 -9.94 11.85 -17.12
CA ASP A 628 -8.78 11.80 -18.00
C ASP A 628 -8.69 10.47 -18.74
N HIS A 629 -8.98 9.35 -18.08
CA HIS A 629 -8.99 8.04 -18.73
C HIS A 629 -10.09 7.90 -19.78
N ILE A 630 -11.31 8.41 -19.52
CA ILE A 630 -12.38 8.40 -20.53
C ILE A 630 -11.95 9.16 -21.80
N LYS A 631 -11.23 10.28 -21.64
CA LYS A 631 -10.69 11.07 -22.76
C LYS A 631 -9.54 10.38 -23.46
N ALA A 632 -8.51 9.99 -22.71
CA ALA A 632 -7.27 9.43 -23.25
C ALA A 632 -7.54 8.14 -24.04
N MET A 633 -8.46 7.30 -23.55
CA MET A 633 -8.87 6.06 -24.22
C MET A 633 -9.90 6.29 -25.34
N LYS A 634 -10.30 7.53 -25.62
CA LYS A 634 -11.26 7.91 -26.66
C LYS A 634 -12.57 7.11 -26.60
N ILE A 635 -13.05 6.83 -25.39
CA ILE A 635 -14.22 5.96 -25.16
C ILE A 635 -15.45 6.46 -25.92
N LEU A 636 -15.69 7.78 -25.92
CA LEU A 636 -16.83 8.40 -26.60
C LEU A 636 -16.75 8.27 -28.13
N GLU A 637 -15.56 8.43 -28.73
CA GLU A 637 -15.37 8.22 -30.18
C GLU A 637 -15.58 6.75 -30.55
N GLY A 638 -15.07 5.83 -29.73
CA GLY A 638 -15.25 4.39 -29.92
C GLY A 638 -16.72 4.00 -29.90
N LEU A 639 -17.50 4.52 -28.94
CA LEU A 639 -18.94 4.30 -28.86
C LEU A 639 -19.70 4.87 -30.06
N ASN A 640 -19.31 6.03 -30.57
CA ASN A 640 -19.98 6.62 -31.74
C ASN A 640 -19.70 5.83 -33.03
N LYS A 641 -18.55 5.16 -33.14
CA LYS A 641 -18.15 4.37 -34.32
C LYS A 641 -18.59 2.90 -34.26
N GLU A 642 -18.82 2.34 -33.07
CA GLU A 642 -19.18 0.93 -32.90
C GLU A 642 -20.66 0.69 -33.22
N ASN A 643 -20.96 -0.16 -34.20
CA ASN A 643 -22.33 -0.51 -34.57
C ASN A 643 -22.84 -1.78 -33.86
N ASN A 644 -21.94 -2.57 -33.28
CA ASN A 644 -22.30 -3.77 -32.52
C ASN A 644 -22.77 -3.40 -31.10
N LEU A 645 -24.04 -3.69 -30.81
CA LEU A 645 -24.68 -3.35 -29.54
C LEU A 645 -24.06 -4.10 -28.33
N ASP A 646 -23.54 -5.31 -28.52
CA ASP A 646 -22.94 -6.10 -27.44
C ASP A 646 -21.55 -5.57 -27.07
N LYS A 647 -20.75 -5.15 -28.06
CA LYS A 647 -19.47 -4.48 -27.82
C LYS A 647 -19.65 -3.12 -27.14
N LYS A 648 -20.65 -2.34 -27.59
CA LYS A 648 -21.09 -1.12 -26.88
C LYS A 648 -21.47 -1.44 -25.43
N GLY A 649 -22.19 -2.54 -25.23
CA GLY A 649 -22.63 -2.99 -23.92
C GLY A 649 -21.49 -3.23 -22.94
N GLN A 650 -20.41 -3.88 -23.36
CA GLN A 650 -19.23 -4.11 -22.52
C GLN A 650 -18.61 -2.79 -22.03
N VAL A 651 -18.46 -1.82 -22.94
CA VAL A 651 -17.92 -0.50 -22.61
C VAL A 651 -18.87 0.26 -21.67
N CYS A 652 -20.17 0.28 -21.98
CA CYS A 652 -21.17 0.94 -21.16
C CYS A 652 -21.24 0.35 -19.76
N ASP A 653 -21.23 -0.98 -19.62
CA ASP A 653 -21.33 -1.65 -18.34
C ASP A 653 -20.12 -1.45 -17.44
N PHE A 654 -18.93 -1.43 -18.04
CA PHE A 654 -17.72 -1.16 -17.31
C PHE A 654 -17.67 0.31 -16.86
N TRP A 655 -17.72 1.27 -17.79
CA TRP A 655 -17.48 2.69 -17.50
C TRP A 655 -18.66 3.39 -16.81
N GLU A 656 -19.91 3.09 -17.17
CA GLU A 656 -21.06 3.76 -16.53
C GLU A 656 -21.16 3.40 -15.05
N SER A 657 -20.71 2.23 -14.64
CA SER A 657 -20.71 1.84 -13.21
C SER A 657 -19.84 2.78 -12.36
N TYR A 658 -18.68 3.19 -12.86
CA TYR A 658 -17.81 4.18 -12.23
C TYR A 658 -18.45 5.58 -12.30
N CYS A 659 -18.97 5.97 -13.46
CA CYS A 659 -19.68 7.24 -13.57
C CYS A 659 -20.87 7.32 -12.58
N ASP A 660 -21.69 6.28 -12.44
CA ASP A 660 -22.83 6.26 -11.53
C ASP A 660 -22.43 6.35 -10.06
N LYS A 661 -21.27 5.79 -9.71
CA LYS A 661 -20.71 5.82 -8.36
C LYS A 661 -20.16 7.19 -7.99
N TYR A 662 -19.48 7.87 -8.93
CA TYR A 662 -18.74 9.11 -8.66
C TYR A 662 -19.48 10.39 -9.07
N MET A 663 -20.36 10.35 -10.07
CA MET A 663 -21.02 11.53 -10.66
C MET A 663 -21.79 12.39 -9.65
N SER A 664 -22.37 11.80 -8.60
CA SER A 664 -23.04 12.56 -7.56
C SER A 664 -22.07 13.32 -6.65
N SER A 665 -20.84 12.84 -6.53
CA SER A 665 -19.86 13.27 -5.54
C SER A 665 -18.78 14.19 -6.11
N CYS A 666 -18.66 14.28 -7.44
CA CYS A 666 -17.68 15.10 -8.15
C CYS A 666 -18.30 16.39 -8.71
N LYS A 667 -17.72 17.54 -8.36
CA LYS A 667 -18.03 18.84 -8.99
C LYS A 667 -17.56 18.92 -10.44
N ASN A 668 -16.51 18.19 -10.81
CA ASN A 668 -15.98 18.17 -12.20
C ASN A 668 -16.96 17.58 -13.21
N PHE A 669 -17.99 16.87 -12.74
CA PHE A 669 -19.12 16.39 -13.53
C PHE A 669 -20.39 17.26 -13.34
N ALA A 670 -20.33 18.34 -12.55
CA ALA A 670 -21.49 19.19 -12.23
C ALA A 670 -21.63 20.45 -13.11
N THR A 671 -20.61 20.85 -13.88
CA THR A 671 -20.66 22.05 -14.72
C THR A 671 -21.13 21.74 -16.14
N THR A 672 -22.33 22.24 -16.48
CA THR A 672 -22.95 22.39 -17.82
C THR A 672 -22.83 21.21 -18.79
N ALA A 673 -23.99 20.65 -19.15
CA ALA A 673 -24.26 19.43 -19.90
C ALA A 673 -23.60 19.23 -21.30
N LYS A 674 -22.68 20.10 -21.74
CA LYS A 674 -21.92 19.96 -22.98
C LYS A 674 -20.54 19.32 -22.79
N ASP A 675 -19.89 19.51 -21.63
CA ASP A 675 -18.50 19.04 -21.40
C ASP A 675 -18.38 17.95 -20.31
N ASN A 676 -19.48 17.40 -19.81
CA ASN A 676 -19.44 16.27 -18.88
C ASN A 676 -19.29 14.93 -19.63
N GLU A 677 -18.14 14.29 -19.48
CA GLU A 677 -17.78 13.05 -20.17
C GLU A 677 -18.66 11.86 -19.72
N CYS A 678 -19.03 11.79 -18.44
CA CYS A 678 -19.93 10.76 -17.91
C CYS A 678 -21.38 10.93 -18.38
N GLU A 679 -21.86 12.17 -18.51
CA GLU A 679 -23.19 12.42 -19.13
C GLU A 679 -23.19 12.07 -20.62
N ASN A 680 -22.12 12.40 -21.33
CA ASN A 680 -21.98 12.05 -22.74
C ASN A 680 -21.87 10.54 -22.94
N LEU A 681 -21.18 9.83 -22.03
CA LEU A 681 -21.16 8.37 -21.98
C LEU A 681 -22.59 7.82 -21.83
N LYS A 682 -23.37 8.34 -20.88
CA LYS A 682 -24.79 7.95 -20.69
C LYS A 682 -25.65 8.19 -21.92
N LYS A 683 -25.46 9.32 -22.60
CA LYS A 683 -26.15 9.63 -23.86
C LYS A 683 -25.79 8.61 -24.95
N GLY A 684 -24.51 8.28 -25.11
CA GLY A 684 -24.01 7.28 -26.07
C GLY A 684 -24.50 5.85 -25.76
N CYS A 685 -24.68 5.52 -24.49
CA CYS A 685 -25.14 4.21 -24.02
C CYS A 685 -26.67 4.06 -24.01
N LYS A 686 -27.44 5.13 -24.26
CA LYS A 686 -28.91 5.16 -24.15
C LYS A 686 -29.60 4.05 -24.95
N LEU A 687 -29.16 3.81 -26.19
CA LEU A 687 -29.74 2.76 -27.04
C LEU A 687 -29.50 1.36 -26.47
N TYR A 688 -28.27 1.09 -26.02
CA TYR A 688 -27.92 -0.17 -25.36
C TYR A 688 -28.72 -0.36 -24.07
N ARG A 689 -28.85 0.68 -23.23
CA ARG A 689 -29.64 0.63 -21.99
C ARG A 689 -31.11 0.36 -22.25
N THR A 690 -31.71 1.03 -23.23
CA THR A 690 -33.11 0.80 -23.60
C THR A 690 -33.34 -0.64 -24.03
N GLN A 691 -32.43 -1.20 -24.84
CA GLN A 691 -32.51 -2.60 -25.25
C GLN A 691 -32.31 -3.55 -24.07
N ARG A 692 -31.34 -3.23 -23.20
CA ARG A 692 -31.04 -4.01 -22.01
C ARG A 692 -32.21 -4.05 -21.01
N ASP A 693 -32.86 -2.91 -20.77
CA ASP A 693 -34.00 -2.82 -19.85
C ASP A 693 -35.17 -3.69 -20.35
N ARG A 694 -35.38 -3.73 -21.67
CA ARG A 694 -36.35 -4.65 -22.31
C ARG A 694 -35.94 -6.11 -22.12
N GLU A 695 -34.67 -6.44 -22.34
CA GLU A 695 -34.14 -7.80 -22.11
C GLU A 695 -34.26 -8.21 -20.62
N ASP A 696 -33.97 -7.32 -19.68
CA ASP A 696 -34.08 -7.58 -18.23
C ASP A 696 -35.55 -7.72 -17.80
N ALA A 697 -36.50 -7.01 -18.43
CA ALA A 697 -37.93 -7.20 -18.22
C ALA A 697 -38.39 -8.58 -18.69
N VAL A 698 -38.00 -8.99 -19.91
CA VAL A 698 -38.27 -10.35 -20.43
C VAL A 698 -37.62 -11.42 -19.55
N MET A 699 -36.40 -11.18 -19.05
CA MET A 699 -35.71 -12.08 -18.14
C MET A 699 -36.50 -12.28 -16.84
N LEU A 700 -37.10 -11.21 -16.28
CA LEU A 700 -37.96 -11.30 -15.10
C LEU A 700 -39.28 -12.03 -15.37
N GLU A 701 -39.89 -11.83 -16.55
CA GLU A 701 -41.09 -12.56 -16.96
C GLU A 701 -40.81 -14.06 -17.13
N PHE A 702 -39.64 -14.43 -17.64
CA PHE A 702 -39.26 -15.83 -17.88
C PHE A 702 -38.65 -16.51 -16.65
N LYS A 703 -38.68 -15.84 -15.50
CA LYS A 703 -38.22 -16.39 -14.23
C LYS A 703 -38.84 -17.76 -13.97
N GLY A 704 -37.99 -18.73 -13.69
CA GLY A 704 -38.31 -20.15 -13.53
C GLY A 704 -38.01 -21.01 -14.77
N ASN A 705 -37.77 -20.39 -15.93
CA ASN A 705 -37.62 -21.06 -17.23
C ASN A 705 -36.33 -20.68 -17.98
N LEU A 706 -35.37 -20.02 -17.31
CA LEU A 706 -34.08 -19.60 -17.89
C LEU A 706 -32.92 -20.53 -17.46
N ASP A 707 -33.21 -21.74 -17.02
CA ASP A 707 -32.22 -22.74 -16.58
C ASP A 707 -31.45 -23.33 -17.77
N ASN A 708 -32.10 -23.44 -18.93
CA ASN A 708 -31.48 -23.84 -20.17
C ASN A 708 -32.16 -23.18 -21.37
N LYS A 709 -31.46 -23.21 -22.49
CA LYS A 709 -31.87 -22.54 -23.73
C LYS A 709 -33.21 -23.07 -24.28
N ASN A 710 -33.48 -24.38 -24.19
CA ASN A 710 -34.70 -24.96 -24.75
C ASN A 710 -35.93 -24.53 -23.95
N ASN A 711 -35.83 -24.48 -22.61
CA ASN A 711 -36.88 -23.98 -21.74
C ASN A 711 -37.16 -22.50 -22.00
N CYS A 712 -36.11 -21.70 -22.22
CA CYS A 712 -36.25 -20.30 -22.62
C CYS A 712 -37.00 -20.18 -23.96
N ILE A 713 -36.60 -20.94 -24.98
CA ILE A 713 -37.24 -20.90 -26.31
C ILE A 713 -38.73 -21.29 -26.21
N SER A 714 -39.04 -22.37 -25.51
CA SER A 714 -40.44 -22.81 -25.33
C SER A 714 -41.28 -21.75 -24.62
N THR A 715 -40.70 -21.02 -23.66
CA THR A 715 -41.39 -19.93 -22.97
C THR A 715 -41.55 -18.72 -23.90
N LEU A 716 -40.50 -18.37 -24.65
CA LEU A 716 -40.51 -17.30 -25.63
C LEU A 716 -41.58 -17.52 -26.71
N ASP A 717 -41.75 -18.74 -27.20
CA ASP A 717 -42.76 -19.04 -28.22
C ASP A 717 -44.19 -18.82 -27.72
N GLN A 718 -44.48 -19.14 -26.46
CA GLN A 718 -45.77 -18.86 -25.82
C GLN A 718 -46.03 -17.36 -25.73
N TYR A 719 -45.04 -16.59 -25.28
CA TYR A 719 -45.14 -15.14 -25.14
C TYR A 719 -45.19 -14.43 -26.49
N CYS A 720 -44.44 -14.88 -27.49
CA CYS A 720 -44.47 -14.35 -28.84
C CYS A 720 -45.86 -14.46 -29.49
N THR A 721 -46.60 -15.54 -29.18
CA THR A 721 -47.98 -15.70 -29.63
C THR A 721 -48.90 -14.65 -29.00
N GLN A 722 -48.73 -14.36 -27.71
CA GLN A 722 -49.50 -13.35 -26.97
C GLN A 722 -49.14 -11.92 -27.40
N TRP A 723 -47.86 -11.61 -27.56
CA TRP A 723 -47.39 -10.27 -27.98
C TRP A 723 -47.79 -9.93 -29.41
N ASN A 724 -47.87 -10.95 -30.29
CA ASN A 724 -48.40 -10.77 -31.65
C ASN A 724 -49.90 -10.45 -31.67
N GLN A 725 -50.67 -10.92 -30.67
CA GLN A 725 -52.10 -10.63 -30.55
C GLN A 725 -52.38 -9.26 -29.92
N ALA A 726 -51.47 -8.76 -29.08
CA ALA A 726 -51.64 -7.50 -28.34
C ALA A 726 -51.07 -6.25 -29.06
N GLU A 727 -50.68 -6.36 -30.34
CA GLU A 727 -50.04 -5.31 -31.15
C GLU A 727 -48.88 -4.57 -30.45
N ASN A 728 -48.15 -5.26 -29.57
CA ASN A 728 -47.07 -4.65 -28.80
C ASN A 728 -45.79 -4.57 -29.66
N GLU A 729 -45.73 -3.56 -30.54
CA GLU A 729 -44.68 -3.37 -31.54
C GLU A 729 -43.25 -3.42 -30.94
N THR A 730 -43.12 -3.05 -29.67
CA THR A 730 -41.83 -2.93 -28.99
C THR A 730 -41.22 -4.29 -28.59
N LEU A 731 -42.06 -5.29 -28.28
CA LEU A 731 -41.64 -6.65 -27.89
C LEU A 731 -41.64 -7.63 -29.06
N LYS A 732 -42.35 -7.31 -30.15
CA LYS A 732 -42.42 -8.10 -31.39
C LYS A 732 -41.04 -8.32 -32.03
N GLY A 733 -40.13 -7.36 -31.87
CA GLY A 733 -38.74 -7.46 -32.36
C GLY A 733 -37.92 -8.60 -31.72
N PHE A 734 -38.33 -9.12 -30.57
CA PHE A 734 -37.72 -10.30 -29.94
C PHE A 734 -38.21 -11.63 -30.52
N CYS A 735 -39.28 -11.59 -31.32
CA CYS A 735 -39.97 -12.78 -31.84
C CYS A 735 -39.74 -13.01 -33.33
N SER A 736 -39.42 -11.96 -34.08
CA SER A 736 -39.21 -11.98 -35.54
C SER A 736 -38.34 -10.83 -36.01
N ASN A 737 -37.49 -11.06 -37.03
CA ASN A 737 -36.62 -10.02 -37.61
C ASN A 737 -37.40 -9.13 -38.59
N THR A 738 -37.41 -7.82 -38.38
CA THR A 738 -38.08 -6.85 -39.28
C THR A 738 -37.23 -6.43 -40.48
N SER A 739 -35.97 -6.87 -40.57
CA SER A 739 -35.03 -6.46 -41.63
C SER A 739 -34.22 -7.66 -42.17
N GLY A 740 -34.86 -8.44 -43.06
CA GLY A 740 -34.26 -9.07 -44.25
C GLY A 740 -33.01 -9.98 -44.19
N GLY A 741 -32.54 -10.49 -43.04
CA GLY A 741 -31.28 -11.25 -43.02
C GLY A 741 -31.09 -12.39 -42.00
N LYS A 742 -32.00 -12.60 -41.04
CA LYS A 742 -31.93 -13.70 -40.04
C LYS A 742 -33.29 -14.39 -39.93
N SER A 743 -33.34 -15.71 -39.81
CA SER A 743 -34.60 -16.44 -39.57
C SER A 743 -35.15 -16.15 -38.18
N ASN A 744 -36.47 -16.26 -38.00
CA ASN A 744 -37.13 -16.04 -36.71
C ASN A 744 -36.58 -16.97 -35.62
N ASP A 745 -36.26 -18.21 -35.98
CA ASP A 745 -35.64 -19.18 -35.07
C ASP A 745 -34.27 -18.71 -34.62
N MET A 746 -33.44 -18.16 -35.51
CA MET A 746 -32.12 -17.60 -35.14
C MET A 746 -32.24 -16.41 -34.19
N VAL A 747 -33.24 -15.54 -34.36
CA VAL A 747 -33.48 -14.39 -33.46
C VAL A 747 -33.82 -14.86 -32.05
N ARG A 748 -34.74 -15.83 -31.93
CA ARG A 748 -35.14 -16.42 -30.65
C ARG A 748 -33.98 -17.17 -29.99
N ASP A 749 -33.19 -17.89 -30.79
CA ASP A 749 -32.00 -18.61 -30.36
C ASP A 749 -30.95 -17.69 -29.73
N GLU A 750 -30.66 -16.57 -30.39
CA GLU A 750 -29.68 -15.57 -29.98
C GLU A 750 -30.12 -14.85 -28.69
N LEU A 751 -31.40 -14.45 -28.61
CA LEU A 751 -31.97 -13.85 -27.40
C LEU A 751 -31.91 -14.82 -26.21
N CYS A 752 -32.36 -16.06 -26.38
CA CYS A 752 -32.35 -17.04 -25.29
C CYS A 752 -30.93 -17.43 -24.85
N LYS A 753 -29.98 -17.54 -25.78
CA LYS A 753 -28.55 -17.69 -25.42
C LYS A 753 -28.08 -16.53 -24.55
N LYS A 754 -28.42 -15.30 -24.91
CA LYS A 754 -28.04 -14.08 -24.17
C LYS A 754 -28.67 -14.00 -22.78
N LEU A 755 -29.99 -14.26 -22.67
CA LEU A 755 -30.72 -14.25 -21.40
C LEU A 755 -30.20 -15.34 -20.44
N VAL A 756 -30.04 -16.57 -20.93
CA VAL A 756 -29.51 -17.69 -20.11
C VAL A 756 -28.07 -17.41 -19.69
N GLY A 757 -27.22 -16.92 -20.60
CA GLY A 757 -25.84 -16.55 -20.26
C GLY A 757 -25.77 -15.49 -19.16
N ARG A 758 -26.62 -14.46 -19.21
CA ARG A 758 -26.69 -13.41 -18.17
C ARG A 758 -27.18 -13.95 -16.83
N VAL A 759 -28.19 -14.82 -16.83
CA VAL A 759 -28.64 -15.47 -15.59
C VAL A 759 -27.51 -16.30 -15.00
N GLN A 760 -26.78 -17.07 -15.81
CA GLN A 760 -25.61 -17.84 -15.37
C GLN A 760 -24.50 -16.97 -14.77
N GLU A 761 -24.20 -15.82 -15.38
CA GLU A 761 -23.26 -14.83 -14.80
C GLU A 761 -23.77 -14.26 -13.48
N LYS A 762 -25.05 -13.89 -13.38
CA LYS A 762 -25.67 -13.44 -12.12
C LYS A 762 -25.60 -14.53 -11.04
N CYS A 763 -25.74 -15.80 -11.42
CA CYS A 763 -25.62 -16.92 -10.50
C CYS A 763 -24.18 -17.19 -10.04
N ARG A 764 -23.17 -16.77 -10.81
CA ARG A 764 -21.76 -17.00 -10.49
C ARG A 764 -21.38 -16.28 -9.18
N GLY A 765 -21.05 -17.07 -8.15
CA GLY A 765 -20.72 -16.55 -6.82
C GLY A 765 -21.91 -16.01 -6.01
N LEU A 766 -23.13 -16.03 -6.55
CA LEU A 766 -24.34 -15.60 -5.83
C LEU A 766 -24.59 -16.47 -4.59
N GLN A 767 -24.33 -17.77 -4.69
CA GLN A 767 -24.52 -18.69 -3.58
C GLN A 767 -23.64 -18.31 -2.37
N ASP A 768 -22.39 -17.90 -2.59
CA ASP A 768 -21.48 -17.48 -1.51
C ASP A 768 -21.82 -16.09 -0.99
N LYS A 769 -22.25 -15.17 -1.87
CA LYS A 769 -22.81 -13.87 -1.48
C LYS A 769 -24.03 -14.05 -0.56
N LEU A 770 -24.98 -14.90 -0.94
CA LEU A 770 -26.18 -15.20 -0.15
C LEU A 770 -25.85 -15.90 1.17
N LYS A 771 -24.86 -16.81 1.20
CA LYS A 771 -24.37 -17.40 2.46
C LYS A 771 -23.80 -16.34 3.41
N LYS A 772 -22.97 -15.42 2.90
CA LYS A 772 -22.39 -14.33 3.70
C LYS A 772 -23.48 -13.36 4.18
N ALA A 773 -24.37 -12.95 3.29
CA ALA A 773 -25.49 -12.08 3.60
C ALA A 773 -26.43 -12.71 4.63
N ARG A 774 -26.67 -14.03 4.56
CA ARG A 774 -27.43 -14.77 5.57
C ARG A 774 -26.78 -14.69 6.95
N LYS A 775 -25.47 -14.96 7.07
CA LYS A 775 -24.77 -14.90 8.37
C LYS A 775 -24.87 -13.50 8.98
N GLU A 776 -24.72 -12.48 8.15
CA GLU A 776 -24.85 -11.09 8.58
C GLU A 776 -26.29 -10.75 9.00
N LEU A 777 -27.29 -11.21 8.24
CA LEU A 777 -28.70 -11.04 8.57
C LEU A 777 -29.08 -11.75 9.88
N GLU A 778 -28.55 -12.95 10.13
CA GLU A 778 -28.71 -13.69 11.39
C GLU A 778 -28.15 -12.89 12.58
N LYS A 779 -26.94 -12.33 12.43
CA LYS A 779 -26.32 -11.50 13.47
C LYS A 779 -27.15 -10.24 13.75
N GLN A 780 -27.53 -9.51 12.70
CA GLN A 780 -28.35 -8.30 12.86
C GLN A 780 -29.72 -8.59 13.47
N LYS A 781 -30.32 -9.74 13.14
CA LYS A 781 -31.55 -10.19 13.80
C LYS A 781 -31.33 -10.41 15.30
N GLN A 782 -30.24 -11.06 15.69
CA GLN A 782 -29.94 -11.29 17.12
C GLN A 782 -29.76 -9.95 17.86
N ASP A 783 -29.04 -9.00 17.25
CA ASP A 783 -28.85 -7.66 17.82
C ASP A 783 -30.21 -6.94 17.99
N TYR A 784 -31.09 -7.03 17.00
CA TYR A 784 -32.44 -6.49 17.08
C TYR A 784 -33.28 -7.15 18.18
N GLU A 785 -33.32 -8.47 18.29
CA GLU A 785 -34.11 -9.16 19.32
C GLU A 785 -33.62 -8.81 20.74
N LYS A 786 -32.32 -8.60 20.91
CA LYS A 786 -31.75 -8.11 22.18
C LYS A 786 -32.27 -6.71 22.53
N VAL A 787 -32.13 -5.75 21.61
CA VAL A 787 -32.60 -4.36 21.82
C VAL A 787 -34.12 -4.31 21.97
N LYS A 788 -34.87 -5.14 21.24
CA LYS A 788 -36.32 -5.30 21.38
C LYS A 788 -36.69 -5.78 22.78
N GLY A 789 -35.98 -6.79 23.31
CA GLY A 789 -36.19 -7.27 24.69
C GLY A 789 -35.92 -6.18 25.73
N GLU A 790 -34.81 -5.47 25.61
CA GLU A 790 -34.46 -4.33 26.48
C GLU A 790 -35.52 -3.22 26.41
N ALA A 791 -35.99 -2.89 25.21
CA ALA A 791 -37.07 -1.92 25.01
C ALA A 791 -38.40 -2.37 25.61
N GLU A 792 -38.80 -3.64 25.46
CA GLU A 792 -40.04 -4.15 26.05
C GLU A 792 -40.01 -4.11 27.59
N GLU A 793 -38.87 -4.42 28.20
CA GLU A 793 -38.69 -4.32 29.66
C GLU A 793 -38.65 -2.87 30.14
N ALA A 794 -37.95 -1.98 29.45
CA ALA A 794 -37.90 -0.56 29.77
C ALA A 794 -39.29 0.10 29.66
N ILE A 795 -40.05 -0.20 28.60
CA ILE A 795 -41.43 0.27 28.42
C ILE A 795 -42.33 -0.18 29.58
N LYS A 796 -42.22 -1.44 30.02
CA LYS A 796 -42.98 -1.96 31.17
C LYS A 796 -42.57 -1.28 32.48
N ALA A 797 -41.26 -1.16 32.73
CA ALA A 797 -40.72 -0.53 33.94
C ALA A 797 -41.09 0.95 34.04
N ALA A 798 -41.19 1.65 32.90
CA ALA A 798 -41.61 3.03 32.80
C ALA A 798 -43.15 3.22 32.78
N ASN A 799 -43.95 2.16 32.89
CA ASN A 799 -45.41 2.20 32.76
C ASN A 799 -45.92 2.86 31.46
N LEU A 800 -45.15 2.76 30.38
CA LEU A 800 -45.48 3.28 29.06
C LEU A 800 -46.25 2.24 28.23
N VAL A 801 -47.06 2.70 27.28
CA VAL A 801 -47.76 1.83 26.32
C VAL A 801 -47.48 2.30 24.90
N LEU A 802 -46.88 1.44 24.07
CA LEU A 802 -46.76 1.68 22.64
C LEU A 802 -48.13 1.48 21.98
N SER A 803 -48.72 2.53 21.44
CA SER A 803 -50.10 2.54 20.92
C SER A 803 -50.21 2.98 19.46
N ALA A 804 -51.23 2.47 18.77
CA ALA A 804 -51.62 2.86 17.41
C ALA A 804 -53.08 3.32 17.38
N ILE A 805 -53.38 4.40 16.64
CA ILE A 805 -54.72 4.96 16.49
C ILE A 805 -55.60 4.01 15.65
N ARG A 806 -56.80 3.65 16.14
CA ARG A 806 -57.83 2.93 15.35
C ARG A 806 -58.66 3.94 14.53
N THR A 807 -58.82 3.71 13.24
CA THR A 807 -59.83 4.40 12.41
C THR A 807 -61.16 3.64 12.52
N THR A 808 -62.24 4.37 12.75
CA THR A 808 -63.61 3.87 12.59
C THR A 808 -63.97 3.93 11.10
N ASP A 809 -64.05 2.80 10.41
CA ASP A 809 -64.58 2.74 9.04
C ASP A 809 -65.73 1.73 8.94
N ASN A 810 -66.94 2.27 8.75
CA ASN A 810 -68.10 1.57 8.22
C ASN A 810 -68.06 1.63 6.69
N LYS A 811 -67.83 0.49 6.01
CA LYS A 811 -68.59 -0.06 4.85
C LYS A 811 -67.74 -0.94 3.90
N THR A 812 -68.20 -2.19 3.83
CA THR A 812 -68.24 -3.15 2.69
C THR A 812 -66.99 -3.41 1.84
N ALA A 813 -66.53 -4.65 1.97
CA ALA A 813 -65.53 -5.31 1.14
C ALA A 813 -66.05 -5.70 -0.26
N SER A 814 -65.19 -5.56 -1.27
CA SER A 814 -65.21 -6.36 -2.51
C SER A 814 -63.77 -6.74 -2.89
N LYS A 815 -63.58 -8.01 -3.23
CA LYS A 815 -62.30 -8.68 -3.56
C LYS A 815 -61.76 -8.24 -4.94
N ALA A 816 -60.46 -7.91 -5.02
CA ALA A 816 -59.62 -8.08 -6.22
C ALA A 816 -58.12 -8.07 -5.87
N VAL A 817 -57.35 -8.93 -6.55
CA VAL A 817 -55.91 -9.25 -6.41
C VAL A 817 -55.02 -8.16 -7.07
N PRO A 818 -53.73 -7.97 -6.68
CA PRO A 818 -53.02 -6.69 -6.81
C PRO A 818 -52.16 -6.57 -8.09
N ASN A 819 -52.17 -5.40 -8.72
CA ASN A 819 -51.06 -4.95 -9.56
C ASN A 819 -50.97 -3.41 -9.61
N VAL A 820 -49.73 -2.91 -9.65
CA VAL A 820 -49.25 -1.50 -9.71
C VAL A 820 -49.16 -0.72 -8.38
N PRO A 821 -47.95 -0.29 -7.95
CA PRO A 821 -47.75 0.58 -6.79
C PRO A 821 -47.82 2.05 -7.19
N GLY A 822 -49.00 2.66 -7.05
CA GLY A 822 -49.20 4.09 -7.09
C GLY A 822 -49.71 4.60 -5.75
N GLU A 823 -49.08 5.67 -5.27
CA GLU A 823 -49.50 6.58 -4.20
C GLU A 823 -49.30 6.19 -2.72
N LYS A 824 -48.87 7.22 -2.00
CA LYS A 824 -48.44 7.29 -0.61
C LYS A 824 -49.43 6.57 0.32
N LYS A 825 -49.03 5.43 0.88
CA LYS A 825 -49.68 4.90 2.08
C LYS A 825 -49.34 5.80 3.25
N ASP A 826 -50.32 6.52 3.78
CA ASP A 826 -50.24 7.20 5.06
C ASP A 826 -49.73 6.23 6.14
N THR A 827 -48.49 6.42 6.56
CA THR A 827 -47.89 5.68 7.67
C THR A 827 -48.59 6.11 8.95
N LYS A 828 -49.43 5.22 9.52
CA LYS A 828 -50.12 5.45 10.80
C LYS A 828 -49.10 5.83 11.88
N PRO A 829 -49.24 6.99 12.58
CA PRO A 829 -48.30 7.36 13.62
C PRO A 829 -48.51 6.49 14.87
N PHE A 830 -47.43 5.89 15.36
CA PHE A 830 -47.39 5.20 16.65
C PHE A 830 -47.07 6.22 17.75
N LYS A 831 -47.72 6.12 18.92
CA LYS A 831 -47.48 6.98 20.09
C LYS A 831 -47.21 6.14 21.33
N LEU A 832 -46.14 6.46 22.06
CA LEU A 832 -45.94 6.01 23.44
C LEU A 832 -46.84 6.83 24.35
N VAL A 833 -47.78 6.18 25.03
CA VAL A 833 -48.81 6.80 25.87
C VAL A 833 -48.58 6.43 27.33
N ARG A 834 -48.60 7.44 28.19
CA ARG A 834 -48.50 7.33 29.66
C ARG A 834 -49.82 6.84 30.23
N ARG A 835 -49.81 5.93 31.22
CA ARG A 835 -51.06 5.51 31.90
C ARG A 835 -51.57 6.50 32.96
N ASN A 836 -50.73 7.37 33.53
CA ASN A 836 -51.09 8.29 34.62
C ASN A 836 -50.67 9.75 34.34
N ALA A 837 -51.53 10.71 34.72
CA ALA A 837 -51.57 12.07 34.18
C ALA A 837 -50.80 13.18 34.95
N ASN A 838 -49.92 12.87 35.92
CA ASN A 838 -49.21 13.90 36.68
C ASN A 838 -47.69 13.96 36.41
N VAL A 839 -47.27 15.14 35.91
CA VAL A 839 -45.98 15.89 35.90
C VAL A 839 -44.62 15.16 35.73
N GLN A 840 -43.77 15.75 34.87
CA GLN A 840 -42.34 15.51 34.52
C GLN A 840 -41.92 14.12 33.98
N VAL A 841 -41.22 14.13 32.83
CA VAL A 841 -40.58 12.95 32.21
C VAL A 841 -39.43 12.49 33.11
N THR A 842 -39.45 11.22 33.49
CA THR A 842 -38.39 10.58 34.29
C THR A 842 -37.27 10.05 33.39
N GLU A 843 -36.06 9.91 33.93
CA GLU A 843 -34.91 9.32 33.21
C GLU A 843 -35.23 7.93 32.64
N LYS A 844 -35.99 7.11 33.40
CA LYS A 844 -36.48 5.79 32.98
C LYS A 844 -37.43 5.85 31.78
N GLU A 845 -38.22 6.91 31.64
CA GLU A 845 -39.11 7.10 30.50
C GLU A 845 -38.36 7.58 29.25
N ALA A 846 -37.33 8.41 29.42
CA ALA A 846 -36.44 8.78 28.32
C ALA A 846 -35.66 7.57 27.80
N GLU A 847 -35.11 6.76 28.70
CA GLU A 847 -34.42 5.51 28.36
C GLU A 847 -35.35 4.52 27.64
N ALA A 848 -36.59 4.35 28.11
CA ALA A 848 -37.58 3.52 27.45
C ALA A 848 -37.96 4.04 26.05
N PHE A 849 -38.02 5.36 25.87
CA PHE A 849 -38.27 5.98 24.57
C PHE A 849 -37.11 5.75 23.60
N ASP A 850 -35.88 5.95 24.05
CA ASP A 850 -34.66 5.77 23.24
C ASP A 850 -34.50 4.32 22.79
N LEU A 851 -34.68 3.36 23.71
CA LEU A 851 -34.64 1.93 23.39
C LEU A 851 -35.76 1.52 22.41
N ALA A 852 -36.97 2.06 22.57
CA ALA A 852 -38.06 1.79 21.64
C ALA A 852 -37.80 2.35 20.23
N ALA A 853 -37.26 3.57 20.14
CA ALA A 853 -36.87 4.19 18.87
C ALA A 853 -35.73 3.42 18.20
N GLN A 854 -34.74 2.98 18.98
CA GLN A 854 -33.62 2.18 18.49
C GLN A 854 -34.09 0.83 17.94
N ALA A 855 -34.95 0.11 18.68
CA ALA A 855 -35.55 -1.13 18.23
C ALA A 855 -36.33 -0.95 16.91
N PHE A 856 -37.13 0.11 16.79
CA PHE A 856 -37.89 0.39 15.56
C PHE A 856 -36.98 0.69 14.36
N SER A 857 -35.88 1.43 14.58
CA SER A 857 -34.90 1.72 13.54
C SER A 857 -34.21 0.46 13.02
N LEU A 858 -33.78 -0.42 13.94
CA LEU A 858 -33.16 -1.70 13.61
C LEU A 858 -34.13 -2.62 12.86
N TYR A 859 -35.41 -2.62 13.26
CA TYR A 859 -36.46 -3.35 12.56
C TYR A 859 -36.60 -2.90 11.10
N LEU A 860 -36.65 -1.57 10.85
CA LEU A 860 -36.77 -1.04 9.48
C LEU A 860 -35.55 -1.38 8.61
N GLU A 861 -34.34 -1.27 9.16
CA GLU A 861 -33.10 -1.66 8.46
C GLU A 861 -33.13 -3.15 8.07
N LEU A 862 -33.53 -4.02 9.01
CA LEU A 862 -33.67 -5.45 8.76
C LEU A 862 -34.70 -5.75 7.67
N MET A 863 -35.84 -5.05 7.69
CA MET A 863 -36.89 -5.22 6.68
C MET A 863 -36.45 -4.75 5.29
N GLU A 864 -35.70 -3.65 5.21
CA GLU A 864 -35.14 -3.17 3.95
C GLU A 864 -34.09 -4.14 3.39
N ARG A 865 -33.22 -4.66 4.26
CA ARG A 865 -32.24 -5.67 3.88
C ARG A 865 -32.89 -6.97 3.42
N CYS A 866 -33.94 -7.41 4.11
CA CYS A 866 -34.77 -8.53 3.70
C CYS A 866 -35.39 -8.32 2.32
N ARG A 867 -35.88 -7.11 2.02
CA ARG A 867 -36.40 -6.76 0.70
C ARG A 867 -35.33 -6.88 -0.39
N HIS A 868 -34.13 -6.37 -0.15
CA HIS A 868 -33.01 -6.48 -1.09
C HIS A 868 -32.63 -7.94 -1.36
N LEU A 869 -32.44 -8.73 -0.31
CA LEU A 869 -32.06 -10.15 -0.43
C LEU A 869 -33.15 -10.99 -1.12
N LYS A 870 -34.42 -10.63 -0.94
CA LYS A 870 -35.52 -11.25 -1.68
C LYS A 870 -35.46 -10.95 -3.18
N GLY A 871 -34.99 -9.76 -3.54
CA GLY A 871 -34.66 -9.40 -4.93
C GLY A 871 -33.52 -10.25 -5.50
N ASP A 872 -32.44 -10.45 -4.72
CA ASP A 872 -31.31 -11.32 -5.12
C ASP A 872 -31.74 -12.79 -5.32
N CYS A 873 -32.81 -13.20 -4.63
CA CYS A 873 -33.43 -14.51 -4.75
C CYS A 873 -34.44 -14.63 -5.91
N ALA A 874 -34.48 -13.66 -6.83
CA ALA A 874 -35.38 -13.69 -7.97
C ALA A 874 -35.16 -14.96 -8.83
N PHE A 875 -33.92 -15.33 -9.15
CA PHE A 875 -33.59 -16.46 -10.03
C PHE A 875 -33.18 -17.72 -9.25
N LYS A 876 -33.86 -17.98 -8.13
CA LYS A 876 -33.46 -19.05 -7.19
C LYS A 876 -33.43 -20.46 -7.80
N LYS A 877 -34.25 -20.72 -8.82
CA LYS A 877 -34.34 -22.02 -9.52
C LYS A 877 -33.16 -22.20 -10.48
N GLU A 878 -32.88 -21.17 -11.28
CA GLU A 878 -31.78 -21.16 -12.25
C GLU A 878 -30.41 -21.17 -11.56
N CYS A 879 -30.30 -20.46 -10.43
CA CYS A 879 -29.06 -20.38 -9.66
C CYS A 879 -28.87 -21.52 -8.65
N LYS A 880 -29.81 -22.49 -8.57
CA LYS A 880 -29.80 -23.56 -7.56
C LYS A 880 -29.64 -23.03 -6.13
N SER A 881 -30.24 -21.87 -5.87
CA SER A 881 -30.12 -21.13 -4.61
C SER A 881 -31.41 -21.19 -3.78
N GLU A 882 -32.31 -22.14 -4.07
CA GLU A 882 -33.58 -22.29 -3.36
C GLU A 882 -33.37 -22.52 -1.86
N THR A 883 -32.35 -23.30 -1.49
CA THR A 883 -32.04 -23.58 -0.08
C THR A 883 -31.57 -22.33 0.68
N PRO A 884 -30.51 -21.60 0.27
CA PRO A 884 -30.11 -20.37 0.96
C PRO A 884 -31.19 -19.29 0.92
N CYS A 885 -31.93 -19.15 -0.19
CA CYS A 885 -33.04 -18.21 -0.29
C CYS A 885 -34.19 -18.56 0.65
N GLY A 886 -34.59 -19.82 0.73
CA GLY A 886 -35.62 -20.28 1.67
C GLY A 886 -35.24 -20.04 3.13
N LYS A 887 -33.95 -20.15 3.47
CA LYS A 887 -33.46 -19.81 4.82
C LYS A 887 -33.51 -18.31 5.10
N ILE A 888 -33.12 -17.47 4.14
CA ILE A 888 -33.24 -16.01 4.25
C ILE A 888 -34.71 -15.59 4.41
N ASP A 889 -35.59 -16.12 3.57
CA ASP A 889 -37.04 -15.91 3.69
C ASP A 889 -37.54 -16.32 5.08
N GLY A 890 -37.09 -17.48 5.58
CA GLY A 890 -37.41 -17.95 6.92
C GLY A 890 -36.90 -17.06 8.05
N ILE A 891 -35.74 -16.41 7.90
CA ILE A 891 -35.22 -15.44 8.87
C ILE A 891 -36.08 -14.18 8.84
N CYS A 892 -36.32 -13.63 7.65
CA CYS A 892 -37.06 -12.39 7.41
C CYS A 892 -38.52 -12.48 7.89
N LEU A 893 -39.19 -13.61 7.69
CA LEU A 893 -40.56 -13.83 8.16
C LEU A 893 -40.68 -13.91 9.69
N LYS A 894 -39.58 -14.27 10.38
CA LYS A 894 -39.53 -14.40 11.84
C LYS A 894 -39.07 -13.12 12.54
N ILE A 895 -38.95 -12.00 11.85
CA ILE A 895 -38.60 -10.71 12.47
C ILE A 895 -39.91 -10.05 12.91
N GLU A 896 -40.15 -10.05 14.21
CA GLU A 896 -41.38 -9.49 14.77
C GLU A 896 -41.15 -8.06 15.29
N PRO A 897 -42.02 -7.08 14.97
CA PRO A 897 -41.93 -5.73 15.52
C PRO A 897 -42.19 -5.69 17.04
N LEU A 898 -41.94 -4.55 17.67
CA LEU A 898 -42.36 -4.29 19.05
C LEU A 898 -43.89 -4.45 19.21
N LYS A 899 -44.33 -5.01 20.34
CA LYS A 899 -45.76 -5.23 20.64
C LYS A 899 -46.49 -3.89 20.84
N VAL A 900 -47.49 -3.62 19.98
CA VAL A 900 -48.35 -2.42 20.05
C VAL A 900 -49.72 -2.78 20.62
N LYS A 901 -50.25 -2.00 21.57
CA LYS A 901 -51.63 -2.13 22.09
C LYS A 901 -52.55 -1.04 21.51
N PRO A 902 -53.77 -1.36 21.05
CA PRO A 902 -54.73 -0.33 20.63
C PRO A 902 -55.21 0.52 21.83
N TYR A 903 -55.38 1.83 21.64
CA TYR A 903 -55.89 2.76 22.66
C TYR A 903 -57.04 3.62 22.08
N GLU A 904 -58.11 3.82 22.86
CA GLU A 904 -59.22 4.73 22.55
C GLU A 904 -58.90 6.13 23.08
N ALA A 905 -58.75 7.11 22.18
CA ALA A 905 -58.66 8.50 22.59
C ALA A 905 -60.06 9.11 22.69
N THR A 906 -60.54 9.38 23.90
CA THR A 906 -61.70 10.25 24.10
C THR A 906 -61.24 11.71 23.98
N THR A 907 -61.61 12.37 22.90
CA THR A 907 -61.35 13.80 22.71
C THR A 907 -62.22 14.59 23.69
N LYS A 908 -61.66 15.07 24.81
CA LYS A 908 -62.28 16.12 25.63
C LYS A 908 -61.73 17.48 25.16
N ASN A 909 -62.60 18.32 24.60
CA ASN A 909 -62.30 19.72 24.35
C ASN A 909 -62.06 20.41 25.71
N VAL A 910 -60.85 20.87 25.96
CA VAL A 910 -60.51 21.69 27.14
C VAL A 910 -60.51 23.15 26.69
N THR A 911 -61.43 23.95 27.23
CA THR A 911 -61.49 25.40 27.05
C THR A 911 -60.44 26.06 27.96
N THR A 912 -59.60 26.92 27.41
CA THR A 912 -58.57 27.68 28.14
C THR A 912 -59.20 28.85 28.92
N THR A 913 -58.93 28.97 30.23
CA THR A 913 -59.32 30.14 31.05
C THR A 913 -58.07 30.78 31.66
N THR A 914 -57.87 32.08 31.42
CA THR A 914 -56.78 32.88 31.99
C THR A 914 -57.24 33.52 33.31
N THR A 915 -56.49 33.35 34.40
CA THR A 915 -56.80 33.99 35.70
C THR A 915 -55.62 34.87 36.13
N THR A 916 -55.85 36.17 36.35
CA THR A 916 -54.86 37.16 36.82
C THR A 916 -55.20 37.53 38.27
N THR A 917 -54.25 37.45 39.20
CA THR A 917 -54.46 37.86 40.61
C THR A 917 -53.45 38.94 40.98
N THR A 918 -53.92 40.10 41.44
CA THR A 918 -53.10 41.26 41.83
C THR A 918 -53.20 41.42 43.36
N THR A 919 -52.06 41.54 44.06
CA THR A 919 -52.04 41.76 45.53
C THR A 919 -51.24 43.02 45.83
N THR A 920 -51.82 43.95 46.60
CA THR A 920 -51.20 45.23 46.99
C THR A 920 -50.99 45.25 48.51
N THR A 921 -49.79 45.58 48.98
CA THR A 921 -49.49 45.76 50.41
C THR A 921 -48.89 47.14 50.65
N GLU A 922 -49.55 47.96 51.48
CA GLU A 922 -49.06 49.25 51.97
C GLU A 922 -48.34 49.08 53.32
N THR A 923 -47.16 49.69 53.49
CA THR A 923 -46.43 49.75 54.76
C THR A 923 -46.36 51.18 55.28
N VAL A 924 -46.69 51.37 56.57
CA VAL A 924 -46.77 52.66 57.28
C VAL A 924 -45.42 53.07 57.87
N LYS A 925 -45.03 54.34 57.58
CA LYS A 925 -44.08 55.33 58.15
C LYS A 925 -43.06 54.98 59.27
N ASP A 926 -41.82 55.43 58.98
CA ASP A 926 -40.77 56.09 59.82
C ASP A 926 -40.24 55.43 61.12
N ALA A 927 -38.93 55.43 61.42
CA ALA A 927 -37.92 56.45 61.12
C ALA A 927 -36.51 55.89 60.75
N LYS A 928 -35.83 56.63 59.86
CA LYS A 928 -34.40 56.59 59.45
C LYS A 928 -33.94 55.43 58.56
N ALA A 929 -34.25 55.51 57.26
CA ALA A 929 -33.35 55.23 56.14
C ALA A 929 -34.02 55.63 54.80
N THR A 930 -33.62 56.78 54.23
CA THR A 930 -33.90 57.25 52.86
C THR A 930 -32.89 56.54 51.93
N ASP A 931 -33.17 55.87 50.80
CA ASP A 931 -34.23 55.91 49.79
C ASP A 931 -34.54 54.49 49.26
N CYS A 932 -35.81 54.13 49.02
CA CYS A 932 -36.23 53.23 47.91
C CYS A 932 -37.76 53.22 47.74
N GLN A 933 -38.22 53.45 46.49
CA GLN A 933 -39.62 53.40 46.04
C GLN A 933 -40.25 52.00 46.16
N SER A 934 -41.59 51.99 46.26
CA SER A 934 -42.46 50.81 46.31
C SER A 934 -42.16 49.75 45.22
N LEU A 935 -42.13 48.48 45.62
CA LEU A 935 -41.97 47.33 44.73
C LEU A 935 -43.33 46.68 44.43
N GLN A 936 -43.75 46.68 43.16
CA GLN A 936 -44.79 45.79 42.65
C GLN A 936 -44.16 44.41 42.36
N THR A 937 -44.80 43.32 42.81
CA THR A 937 -44.40 41.96 42.41
C THR A 937 -45.47 41.35 41.52
N THR A 938 -45.07 40.95 40.31
CA THR A 938 -45.94 40.30 39.32
C THR A 938 -45.49 38.85 39.15
N ASP A 939 -46.23 37.89 39.69
CA ASP A 939 -46.01 36.47 39.43
C ASP A 939 -46.33 36.17 37.95
N THR A 940 -45.30 35.94 37.13
CA THR A 940 -45.44 35.57 35.71
C THR A 940 -45.21 34.08 35.53
N TRP A 941 -46.20 33.38 34.98
CA TRP A 941 -46.06 32.00 34.54
C TRP A 941 -45.56 31.99 33.10
N VAL A 942 -44.39 31.40 32.85
CA VAL A 942 -43.86 31.25 31.49
C VAL A 942 -43.99 29.80 31.06
N THR A 943 -44.79 29.59 30.00
CA THR A 943 -44.92 28.31 29.32
C THR A 943 -44.02 28.34 28.09
N LYS A 944 -42.91 27.60 28.11
CA LYS A 944 -42.08 27.44 26.91
C LYS A 944 -42.42 26.11 26.25
N THR A 945 -42.83 26.19 24.99
CA THR A 945 -43.13 25.02 24.17
C THR A 945 -42.01 24.84 23.16
N SER A 946 -41.18 23.83 23.33
CA SER A 946 -40.18 23.46 22.30
C SER A 946 -40.76 22.36 21.42
N THR A 947 -40.71 22.57 20.11
CA THR A 947 -41.17 21.60 19.12
C THR A 947 -39.96 21.15 18.31
N HIS A 948 -39.54 19.90 18.51
CA HIS A 948 -38.52 19.29 17.65
C HIS A 948 -39.24 18.46 16.58
N THR A 949 -38.96 18.80 15.32
CA THR A 949 -39.47 18.10 14.14
C THR A 949 -38.28 17.48 13.43
N SER A 950 -38.26 16.16 13.32
CA SER A 950 -37.26 15.46 12.52
C SER A 950 -37.94 14.79 11.33
N THR A 951 -37.41 15.05 10.13
CA THR A 951 -37.95 14.60 8.86
C THR A 951 -36.88 13.79 8.15
N SER A 952 -37.15 12.49 7.95
CA SER A 952 -36.26 11.62 7.17
C SER A 952 -36.84 11.41 5.77
N THR A 953 -36.01 11.56 4.74
CA THR A 953 -36.42 11.55 3.33
C THR A 953 -35.83 10.36 2.59
N THR A 954 -36.45 9.19 2.73
CA THR A 954 -36.24 8.04 1.84
C THR A 954 -37.59 7.38 1.56
N THR A 955 -38.15 7.69 0.37
CA THR A 955 -39.35 7.15 -0.32
C THR A 955 -40.67 6.98 0.46
N SER A 956 -40.69 7.24 1.77
CA SER A 956 -41.87 7.36 2.63
C SER A 956 -41.50 8.35 3.74
N THR A 957 -42.08 9.55 3.70
CA THR A 957 -41.80 10.61 4.67
C THR A 957 -42.31 10.20 6.05
N VAL A 958 -41.42 9.96 7.00
CA VAL A 958 -41.78 9.79 8.41
C VAL A 958 -41.44 11.09 9.13
N THR A 959 -42.47 11.80 9.56
CA THR A 959 -42.33 13.03 10.35
C THR A 959 -42.61 12.70 11.81
N SER A 960 -41.59 12.85 12.66
CA SER A 960 -41.75 12.71 14.11
C SER A 960 -41.79 14.09 14.75
N ARG A 961 -42.86 14.39 15.49
CA ARG A 961 -43.07 15.66 16.18
C ARG A 961 -43.17 15.41 17.67
N ILE A 962 -42.24 15.99 18.44
CA ILE A 962 -42.26 15.98 19.91
C ILE A 962 -42.56 17.40 20.37
N THR A 963 -43.60 17.56 21.18
CA THR A 963 -43.97 18.84 21.79
C THR A 963 -43.73 18.73 23.29
N LEU A 964 -42.73 19.46 23.79
CA LEU A 964 -42.43 19.56 25.21
C LEU A 964 -42.97 20.89 25.72
N THR A 965 -43.96 20.83 26.61
CA THR A 965 -44.53 21.99 27.27
C THR A 965 -44.05 22.01 28.72
N SER A 966 -43.27 23.02 29.09
CA SER A 966 -42.82 23.24 30.47
C SER A 966 -43.43 24.52 31.01
N THR A 967 -44.22 24.42 32.07
CA THR A 967 -44.64 25.54 32.92
C THR A 967 -43.71 25.60 34.13
N ARG A 968 -42.95 26.69 34.28
CA ARG A 968 -42.17 26.95 35.50
C ARG A 968 -42.73 28.17 36.21
N ARG A 969 -42.82 28.09 37.54
CA ARG A 969 -43.01 29.25 38.42
C ARG A 969 -41.64 29.84 38.69
N CYS A 970 -41.37 31.05 38.22
CA CYS A 970 -40.13 31.74 38.55
C CYS A 970 -40.26 32.32 39.97
N LYS A 971 -39.37 31.94 40.89
CA LYS A 971 -39.18 32.69 42.15
C LYS A 971 -38.45 34.00 41.83
N PRO A 972 -38.71 35.10 42.56
CA PRO A 972 -37.98 36.34 42.34
C PRO A 972 -36.49 36.13 42.67
N THR A 973 -35.62 36.44 41.71
CA THR A 973 -34.17 36.49 41.90
C THR A 973 -33.83 37.78 42.64
N LYS A 974 -33.13 37.70 43.78
CA LYS A 974 -32.49 38.88 44.40
C LYS A 974 -31.38 39.37 43.46
N CYS A 975 -31.42 40.65 43.11
CA CYS A 975 -30.26 41.33 42.53
C CYS A 975 -29.20 41.53 43.61
N THR A 976 -27.99 41.06 43.37
CA THR A 976 -26.77 41.54 44.05
C THR A 976 -25.71 41.82 42.99
N THR A 977 -25.36 43.09 42.88
CA THR A 977 -24.16 43.62 42.24
C THR A 977 -22.95 43.42 43.16
N GLY A 978 -21.80 42.98 42.62
CA GLY A 978 -20.50 43.06 43.30
C GLY A 978 -19.51 41.92 42.95
N GLU A 979 -18.50 42.27 42.16
CA GLU A 979 -17.08 41.84 42.01
C GLU A 979 -16.55 40.42 42.36
N GLU A 980 -15.69 39.96 41.41
CA GLU A 980 -14.50 39.07 41.44
C GLU A 980 -14.40 37.86 42.38
N ASP A 981 -14.23 36.65 41.81
CA ASP A 981 -12.95 35.90 41.88
C ASP A 981 -12.96 34.56 41.10
N GLU A 982 -11.75 34.16 40.72
CA GLU A 982 -11.29 33.15 39.75
C GLU A 982 -11.75 31.69 39.94
N ALA A 983 -11.93 30.96 38.83
CA ALA A 983 -11.52 29.55 38.70
C ALA A 983 -11.61 29.02 37.25
N GLY A 984 -10.45 28.82 36.61
CA GLY A 984 -10.21 27.63 35.78
C GLY A 984 -10.26 27.76 34.24
N ASP A 985 -9.29 28.46 33.67
CA ASP A 985 -8.87 28.25 32.26
C ASP A 985 -8.36 26.81 32.05
N VAL A 986 -9.01 26.04 31.18
CA VAL A 986 -8.47 24.79 30.63
C VAL A 986 -7.77 25.11 29.32
N LYS A 987 -6.44 25.26 29.38
CA LYS A 987 -5.56 25.32 28.21
C LYS A 987 -5.60 24.00 27.42
N PRO A 988 -5.55 24.04 26.08
CA PRO A 988 -5.28 22.87 25.27
C PRO A 988 -3.84 22.38 25.51
N SER A 989 -3.66 21.06 25.57
CA SER A 989 -2.36 20.42 25.78
C SER A 989 -1.39 20.73 24.64
N GLU A 990 -0.42 21.61 24.91
CA GLU A 990 0.75 21.78 24.07
C GLU A 990 1.65 20.53 24.19
N GLY A 991 1.85 19.86 23.06
CA GLY A 991 2.77 18.73 22.97
C GLY A 991 4.20 19.17 23.27
N LEU A 992 4.90 18.33 24.03
CA LEU A 992 6.33 18.46 24.34
C LEU A 992 7.15 18.51 23.04
N ARG A 993 7.58 19.72 22.63
CA ARG A 993 8.62 19.91 21.62
C ARG A 993 9.99 19.73 22.28
N VAL A 994 10.62 18.58 22.04
CA VAL A 994 12.03 18.37 22.40
C VAL A 994 12.90 18.78 21.21
N SER A 995 13.63 19.88 21.35
CA SER A 995 14.59 20.36 20.34
C SER A 995 15.79 19.42 20.24
N GLY A 996 15.89 18.69 19.13
CA GLY A 996 16.88 17.65 18.87
C GLY A 996 18.27 18.13 18.44
N TRP A 997 18.92 19.02 19.18
CA TRP A 997 20.32 19.41 18.90
C TRP A 997 21.32 19.08 20.02
N ASN A 998 20.87 18.87 21.26
CA ASN A 998 21.78 18.63 22.40
C ASN A 998 22.03 17.15 22.74
N VAL A 999 21.28 16.20 22.16
CA VAL A 999 21.43 14.75 22.44
C VAL A 999 22.56 14.11 21.60
N MET A 1000 22.88 14.68 20.43
CA MET A 1000 23.95 14.19 19.54
C MET A 1000 25.37 14.40 20.11
N ARG A 1001 25.60 15.42 20.94
CA ARG A 1001 26.91 15.64 21.59
C ARG A 1001 27.21 14.62 22.69
N GLY A 1002 26.21 14.20 23.46
CA GLY A 1002 26.39 13.23 24.55
C GLY A 1002 26.73 11.81 24.05
N VAL A 1003 26.16 11.40 22.92
CA VAL A 1003 26.41 10.07 22.34
C VAL A 1003 27.77 10.00 21.63
N LEU A 1004 28.20 11.08 20.97
CA LEU A 1004 29.54 11.15 20.36
C LEU A 1004 30.67 11.23 21.41
N LEU A 1005 30.47 11.94 22.53
CA LEU A 1005 31.42 11.97 23.65
C LEU A 1005 31.52 10.63 24.38
N ALA A 1006 30.39 9.92 24.60
CA ALA A 1006 30.41 8.60 25.22
C ALA A 1006 31.03 7.51 24.31
N MET A 1007 30.88 7.63 22.99
CA MET A 1007 31.54 6.75 22.02
C MET A 1007 33.05 6.99 21.92
N MET A 1008 33.52 8.25 22.00
CA MET A 1008 34.97 8.52 22.04
C MET A 1008 35.64 8.00 23.31
N ILE A 1009 34.97 8.11 24.47
CA ILE A 1009 35.53 7.61 25.75
C ILE A 1009 35.59 6.07 25.78
N SER A 1010 34.70 5.37 25.06
CA SER A 1010 34.68 3.90 24.99
C SER A 1010 35.65 3.30 23.96
N PHE A 1011 36.28 4.12 23.12
CA PHE A 1011 37.33 3.69 22.16
C PHE A 1011 38.75 4.06 22.63
N MET A 1012 38.88 4.89 23.68
CA MET A 1012 40.16 5.25 24.30
C MET A 1012 40.45 4.50 25.60
N ILE A 1013 39.56 3.59 26.02
CA ILE A 1013 39.73 2.57 27.07
C ILE A 1013 39.62 1.21 26.39
#